data_AF-U3PB24-F1
#
_entry.id   AF-U3PB24-F1
#
_cell.length_a   1.000
_cell.length_b   1.000
_cell.length_c   1.000
_cell.angle_alpha   90.00
_cell.angle_beta   90.00
_cell.angle_gamma   90.00
#
_symmetry.space_group_name_H-M   'P 1'
#
loop_
_entity.id
_entity.type
_entity.pdbx_description
1 polymer ?
#
loop_
_entity_poly.entity_id
_entity_poly.type
_entity_poly.pdbx_seq_one_letter_code
_entity_poly.pdbx_strand_id
1 'polypeptide(L)'
;MMRSTSIVTVLIGALVGGLLTVAPVAMVAPAPATAADARLFDPGNIISDALFFDGDSMTADQVQSFLNGKVTSCRSGYTCLKDYAQQTQTRAAVDGRCAAYTSQGTESAATIIAKVGEACGVSQRAILVLLEKEQSLVTDTWPGAGQYRSATGYGCPDTAGCDTRYYGFFNQVYNAALQFKRYAASPTSWNHIAGRVNQIRFSPTASCGSGSVFIQNQATAGLYNYTPYQPNAAALANLYGTGDSCSSYGNRNFWRLYTDWFGSTTGASSLARTVDNGTVYVLSGTVKYPIASIDLLTALSPLGSVGYVSQQYLDGYRTGPIAGRILRGNDGSVYFFDSGLKLPFGSCGLVADYGGSCSATGYMQLTDAQLARFTTGPLMTPALGTTSGSRYFVTVGTKREILDDASQQAAGIPLARNVLTESAVAALPLGAPVIADQSFAQQRGSASVAFVSSGRSYSVDAASLGQSGVAGRVGGTLSAASLARVPASGVSFTGLVSVPGSGSTSVLGSGGRFVWAGGGGVASASATPVTQAFLDSFPVKGTVSVGSFVKGDGATVYIVGPSDLKPISSWGSLLALLPPGATPTIMTMPTAALAALPAGRVALTSGTLVRSPENATVYLVNGLSNKIAFSTFDVTASIGVDGLSFVSQSVLDGYPVAGSLLGYGVTCRGVDYVGASGTLRALDATTKPLYPVSFTALDDYTCARLTVGAPATKFIRTPDGSIFLLEGGKKRPIANMNRFAELGGAVGWTSVSAGFGASIPTGPLA
;
A
#
# COMPACT_ATOMS: atom_id res chain seq x y z
N MET A 1 -6.82 -58.07 23.99
CA MET A 1 -6.50 -58.62 25.34
C MET A 1 -6.20 -57.46 26.29
N MET A 2 -6.56 -57.62 27.58
CA MET A 2 -6.12 -56.91 28.80
C MET A 2 -5.36 -55.56 28.64
N ARG A 3 -5.96 -54.44 29.06
CA ARG A 3 -5.88 -53.85 30.43
C ARG A 3 -4.47 -53.41 30.86
N SER A 4 -4.27 -52.11 31.06
CA SER A 4 -3.96 -51.54 32.38
C SER A 4 -4.07 -50.01 32.43
N THR A 5 -4.67 -49.52 33.51
CA THR A 5 -4.81 -48.12 33.91
C THR A 5 -3.56 -47.59 34.63
N SER A 6 -3.36 -46.27 34.60
CA SER A 6 -2.98 -45.50 35.81
C SER A 6 -3.22 -44.00 35.62
N ILE A 7 -3.98 -43.42 36.53
CA ILE A 7 -4.13 -41.97 36.75
C ILE A 7 -3.17 -41.58 37.87
N VAL A 8 -2.42 -40.48 37.73
CA VAL A 8 -1.72 -39.86 38.86
C VAL A 8 -2.04 -38.37 38.90
N THR A 9 -2.90 -38.02 39.84
CA THR A 9 -3.16 -36.63 40.24
C THR A 9 -2.09 -36.21 41.24
N VAL A 10 -1.40 -35.10 41.02
CA VAL A 10 -0.53 -34.48 42.04
C VAL A 10 -1.09 -33.10 42.39
N LEU A 11 -1.36 -32.91 43.68
CA LEU A 11 -1.90 -31.70 44.25
C LEU A 11 -0.96 -31.29 45.39
N ILE A 12 -0.14 -30.25 45.16
CA ILE A 12 0.71 -29.64 46.19
C ILE A 12 0.52 -28.13 46.06
N GLY A 13 -0.09 -27.52 47.08
CA GLY A 13 -0.10 -26.07 47.23
C GLY A 13 1.22 -25.60 47.84
N ALA A 14 1.73 -24.47 47.38
CA ALA A 14 2.87 -23.79 48.00
C ALA A 14 2.54 -22.30 48.19
N LEU A 15 2.66 -21.86 49.44
CA LEU A 15 2.49 -20.48 49.87
C LEU A 15 3.67 -19.64 49.34
N VAL A 16 3.41 -18.56 48.58
CA VAL A 16 4.43 -17.52 48.32
C VAL A 16 3.79 -16.14 48.47
N GLY A 17 3.99 -15.53 49.63
CA GLY A 17 3.74 -14.11 49.81
C GLY A 17 4.81 -13.29 49.10
N GLY A 18 4.50 -12.77 47.91
CA GLY A 18 5.37 -11.83 47.21
C GLY A 18 5.27 -10.44 47.85
N LEU A 19 6.38 -9.96 48.43
CA LEU A 19 6.45 -8.60 48.97
C LEU A 19 6.14 -7.57 47.87
N LEU A 20 5.12 -6.75 48.10
CA LEU A 20 4.99 -5.45 47.45
C LEU A 20 6.10 -4.53 47.99
N THR A 21 7.30 -4.62 47.41
CA THR A 21 8.34 -3.62 47.61
C THR A 21 7.89 -2.33 46.94
N VAL A 22 7.27 -1.44 47.71
CA VAL A 22 7.06 -0.05 47.31
C VAL A 22 8.44 0.56 47.12
N ALA A 23 8.91 0.62 45.88
CA ALA A 23 10.14 1.31 45.56
C ALA A 23 9.97 2.78 45.99
N PRO A 24 10.91 3.36 46.76
CA PRO A 24 10.79 4.75 47.15
C PRO A 24 10.81 5.60 45.87
N VAL A 25 9.79 6.46 45.73
CA VAL A 25 9.81 7.50 44.70
C VAL A 25 11.04 8.34 44.96
N ALA A 26 12.06 8.19 44.11
CA ALA A 26 13.26 9.00 44.19
C ALA A 26 12.85 10.46 43.95
N MET A 27 12.75 11.24 45.03
CA MET A 27 12.51 12.66 44.92
C MET A 27 13.68 13.26 44.15
N VAL A 28 13.42 13.68 42.91
CA VAL A 28 14.38 14.39 42.08
C VAL A 28 14.75 15.66 42.84
N ALA A 29 15.94 15.68 43.42
CA ALA A 29 16.45 16.87 44.08
C ALA A 29 16.44 18.01 43.05
N PRO A 30 15.91 19.20 43.38
CA PRO A 30 15.94 20.32 42.46
C PRO A 30 17.40 20.61 42.08
N ALA A 31 17.62 20.96 40.80
CA ALA A 31 18.94 21.38 40.35
C ALA A 31 19.46 22.51 41.24
N PRO A 32 20.76 22.54 41.59
CA PRO A 32 21.30 23.51 42.52
C PRO A 32 21.03 24.94 42.01
N ALA A 33 20.53 25.79 42.89
CA ALA A 33 20.31 27.21 42.61
C ALA A 33 21.60 27.87 42.10
N THR A 34 21.57 28.37 40.87
CA THR A 34 22.71 29.09 40.29
C THR A 34 22.52 30.57 40.60
N ALA A 35 23.46 31.19 41.32
CA ALA A 35 23.43 32.64 41.51
C ALA A 35 23.44 33.35 40.14
N ALA A 36 22.55 34.31 39.95
CA ALA A 36 22.40 35.02 38.69
C ALA A 36 23.66 35.83 38.34
N ASP A 37 24.16 35.68 37.10
CA ASP A 37 25.32 36.42 36.57
C ASP A 37 24.84 37.60 35.71
N ALA A 38 25.14 38.84 36.14
CA ALA A 38 24.68 40.06 35.49
C ALA A 38 25.03 40.14 34.00
N ARG A 39 26.07 39.44 33.54
CA ARG A 39 26.49 39.36 32.13
C ARG A 39 25.50 38.60 31.25
N LEU A 40 24.58 37.84 31.85
CA LEU A 40 23.53 37.06 31.20
C LEU A 40 22.16 37.77 31.19
N PHE A 41 22.06 38.99 31.73
CA PHE A 41 20.84 39.79 31.63
C PHE A 41 20.76 40.43 30.23
N ASP A 42 19.79 39.99 29.42
CA ASP A 42 19.44 40.60 28.14
C ASP A 42 18.16 41.42 28.32
N PRO A 43 18.19 42.77 28.20
CA PRO A 43 16.98 43.59 28.29
C PRO A 43 15.98 43.28 27.14
N GLY A 44 16.45 42.72 26.02
CA GLY A 44 15.60 42.27 24.93
C GLY A 44 14.96 40.90 25.15
N ASN A 45 15.43 40.11 26.12
CA ASN A 45 14.99 38.74 26.39
C ASN A 45 15.08 38.41 27.88
N ILE A 46 14.27 39.10 28.69
CA ILE A 46 14.20 38.90 30.14
C ILE A 46 13.82 37.45 30.46
N ILE A 47 12.88 36.89 29.69
CA ILE A 47 12.47 35.48 29.75
C ILE A 47 11.87 35.07 28.40
N SER A 48 12.06 33.81 28.00
CA SER A 48 11.48 33.28 26.76
C SER A 48 9.99 32.99 26.90
N ASP A 49 9.25 33.14 25.80
CA ASP A 49 7.81 32.81 25.75
C ASP A 49 7.53 31.36 26.22
N ALA A 50 8.43 30.44 25.88
CA ALA A 50 8.35 29.03 26.26
C ALA A 50 8.50 28.78 27.78
N LEU A 51 9.16 29.66 28.54
CA LEU A 51 9.26 29.55 30.00
C LEU A 51 8.16 30.35 30.73
N PHE A 52 7.69 31.44 30.13
CA PHE A 52 6.73 32.33 30.76
C PHE A 52 5.27 31.89 30.54
N PHE A 53 4.96 31.31 29.37
CA PHE A 53 3.62 30.83 29.01
C PHE A 53 3.45 29.30 29.13
N ASP A 54 4.37 28.62 29.83
CA ASP A 54 4.26 27.21 30.22
C ASP A 54 3.25 27.03 31.36
N GLY A 55 1.97 26.87 31.02
CA GLY A 55 0.88 26.69 31.98
C GLY A 55 0.97 25.41 32.83
N ASP A 56 1.85 24.47 32.49
CA ASP A 56 2.01 23.18 33.17
C ASP A 56 3.32 23.10 33.98
N SER A 57 4.02 24.23 34.14
CA SER A 57 5.39 24.30 34.68
C SER A 57 5.56 23.78 36.12
N MET A 58 4.48 23.79 36.93
CA MET A 58 4.40 23.19 38.27
C MET A 58 2.97 22.76 38.63
N THR A 59 2.81 21.58 39.25
CA THR A 59 1.56 21.16 39.89
C THR A 59 1.33 21.87 41.22
N ALA A 60 0.11 21.80 41.78
CA ALA A 60 -0.22 22.37 43.09
C ALA A 60 0.72 21.84 44.22
N ASP A 61 1.01 20.54 44.23
CA ASP A 61 1.92 19.93 45.21
C ASP A 61 3.37 20.43 45.05
N GLN A 62 3.82 20.67 43.82
CA GLN A 62 5.13 21.23 43.54
C GLN A 62 5.22 22.69 43.98
N VAL A 63 4.16 23.48 43.75
CA VAL A 63 4.06 24.86 44.24
C VAL A 63 4.06 24.88 45.77
N GLN A 64 3.26 24.03 46.42
CA GLN A 64 3.21 23.92 47.87
C GLN A 64 4.58 23.54 48.46
N SER A 65 5.24 22.56 47.85
CA SER A 65 6.58 22.11 48.25
C SER A 65 7.63 23.22 48.10
N PHE A 66 7.54 24.02 47.03
CA PHE A 66 8.38 25.20 46.82
C PHE A 66 8.15 26.28 47.89
N LEU A 67 6.89 26.61 48.19
CA LEU A 67 6.53 27.58 49.24
C LEU A 67 7.03 27.13 50.63
N ASN A 68 6.86 25.85 50.96
CA ASN A 68 7.39 25.24 52.18
C ASN A 68 8.94 25.32 52.25
N GLY A 69 9.62 25.20 51.10
CA GLY A 69 11.08 25.35 51.00
C GLY A 69 11.59 26.80 51.10
N LYS A 70 10.73 27.81 50.92
CA LYS A 70 11.09 29.23 51.06
C LYS A 70 10.88 29.76 52.49
N VAL A 71 9.85 29.28 53.19
CA VAL A 71 9.54 29.69 54.58
C VAL A 71 9.35 28.46 55.46
N THR A 72 10.35 28.12 56.28
CA THR A 72 10.27 26.96 57.18
C THR A 72 9.27 27.18 58.33
N SER A 73 9.22 28.40 58.87
CA SER A 73 8.33 28.77 59.99
C SER A 73 7.75 30.15 59.78
N CYS A 74 6.45 30.31 60.07
CA CYS A 74 5.78 31.60 60.06
C CYS A 74 5.88 32.27 61.43
N ARG A 75 5.96 33.61 61.46
CA ARG A 75 5.93 34.38 62.69
C ARG A 75 4.57 34.24 63.37
N SER A 76 4.58 33.97 64.68
CA SER A 76 3.34 33.87 65.48
C SER A 76 2.45 35.09 65.28
N GLY A 77 1.14 34.85 65.06
CA GLY A 77 0.15 35.89 64.75
C GLY A 77 -0.05 36.21 63.26
N TYR A 78 0.76 35.63 62.37
CA TYR A 78 0.66 35.82 60.92
C TYR A 78 0.39 34.50 60.19
N THR A 79 -0.21 34.61 58.99
CA THR A 79 -0.38 33.47 58.07
C THR A 79 0.52 33.71 56.86
N CYS A 80 1.52 32.87 56.66
CA CYS A 80 2.47 32.97 55.55
C CYS A 80 1.90 32.35 54.28
N LEU A 81 2.43 32.70 53.10
CA LEU A 81 1.84 32.30 51.82
C LEU A 81 1.67 30.78 51.68
N LYS A 82 2.61 30.00 52.24
CA LYS A 82 2.56 28.53 52.27
C LYS A 82 1.36 27.95 53.04
N ASP A 83 0.85 28.68 54.04
CA ASP A 83 -0.26 28.27 54.91
C ASP A 83 -1.55 29.04 54.58
N TYR A 84 -1.50 29.95 53.60
CA TYR A 84 -2.62 30.82 53.24
C TYR A 84 -3.65 30.07 52.38
N ALA A 85 -4.93 30.29 52.69
CA ALA A 85 -6.06 29.81 51.91
C ALA A 85 -7.15 30.87 51.81
N GLN A 86 -7.89 30.87 50.71
CA GLN A 86 -8.97 31.83 50.45
C GLN A 86 -10.17 31.12 49.80
N GLN A 87 -11.39 31.57 50.09
CA GLN A 87 -12.53 31.25 49.23
C GLN A 87 -12.35 31.87 47.84
N THR A 88 -12.45 31.06 46.80
CA THR A 88 -12.35 31.51 45.40
C THR A 88 -13.70 31.42 44.69
N GLN A 89 -13.80 32.06 43.53
CA GLN A 89 -15.01 32.09 42.71
C GLN A 89 -14.73 31.47 41.34
N THR A 90 -15.69 30.69 40.84
CA THR A 90 -15.64 30.20 39.45
C THR A 90 -15.60 31.38 38.48
N ARG A 91 -14.66 31.35 37.53
CA ARG A 91 -14.55 32.32 36.43
C ARG A 91 -14.85 31.61 35.12
N ALA A 92 -15.73 32.17 34.31
CA ALA A 92 -15.94 31.72 32.94
C ALA A 92 -14.66 31.89 32.11
N ALA A 93 -14.54 31.12 31.04
CA ALA A 93 -13.44 31.27 30.09
C ALA A 93 -13.45 32.67 29.46
N VAL A 94 -12.26 33.17 29.13
CA VAL A 94 -12.05 34.39 28.36
C VAL A 94 -11.38 33.99 27.05
N ASP A 95 -12.15 34.02 25.97
CA ASP A 95 -11.75 33.52 24.64
C ASP A 95 -10.35 33.99 24.22
N GLY A 96 -9.56 33.03 23.74
CA GLY A 96 -8.17 33.22 23.32
C GLY A 96 -7.19 33.61 24.43
N ARG A 97 -7.58 33.59 25.72
CA ARG A 97 -6.75 34.06 26.83
C ARG A 97 -6.66 33.09 28.00
N CYS A 98 -7.77 32.81 28.68
CA CYS A 98 -7.81 31.85 29.79
C CYS A 98 -9.03 30.93 29.65
N ALA A 99 -8.84 29.64 29.91
CA ALA A 99 -9.91 28.68 30.12
C ALA A 99 -10.73 29.02 31.39
N ALA A 100 -11.83 28.30 31.61
CA ALA A 100 -12.66 28.47 32.79
C ALA A 100 -11.91 28.02 34.06
N TYR A 101 -11.95 28.85 35.11
CA TYR A 101 -11.49 28.48 36.44
C TYR A 101 -12.66 27.97 37.25
N THR A 102 -12.66 26.71 37.68
CA THR A 102 -13.72 26.15 38.54
C THR A 102 -13.27 26.16 40.00
N SER A 103 -13.97 26.91 40.85
CA SER A 103 -13.70 26.96 42.30
C SER A 103 -14.05 25.63 42.98
N GLN A 104 -13.22 25.21 43.93
CA GLN A 104 -13.49 24.11 44.87
C GLN A 104 -13.82 24.62 46.29
N GLY A 105 -14.24 25.89 46.43
CA GLY A 105 -14.56 26.53 47.70
C GLY A 105 -13.36 27.27 48.28
N THR A 106 -12.86 26.82 49.44
CA THR A 106 -11.63 27.34 50.05
C THR A 106 -10.42 26.60 49.49
N GLU A 107 -9.53 27.33 48.83
CA GLU A 107 -8.36 26.78 48.14
C GLU A 107 -7.07 27.38 48.73
N SER A 108 -6.00 26.58 48.81
CA SER A 108 -4.68 27.07 49.25
C SER A 108 -4.07 28.00 48.21
N ALA A 109 -3.11 28.84 48.64
CA ALA A 109 -2.35 29.68 47.73
C ALA A 109 -1.66 28.86 46.61
N ALA A 110 -1.16 27.67 46.94
CA ALA A 110 -0.54 26.77 45.97
C ALA A 110 -1.55 26.25 44.92
N THR A 111 -2.74 25.83 45.36
CA THR A 111 -3.84 25.41 44.48
C THR A 111 -4.29 26.56 43.57
N ILE A 112 -4.41 27.78 44.12
CA ILE A 112 -4.76 28.99 43.37
C ILE A 112 -3.71 29.28 42.28
N ILE A 113 -2.43 29.32 42.63
CA ILE A 113 -1.33 29.58 41.68
C ILE A 113 -1.33 28.52 40.57
N ALA A 114 -1.43 27.24 40.92
CA ALA A 114 -1.44 26.15 39.95
C ALA A 114 -2.60 26.26 38.95
N LYS A 115 -3.84 26.36 39.46
CA LYS A 115 -5.06 26.41 38.63
C LYS A 115 -5.18 27.69 37.81
N VAL A 116 -4.68 28.83 38.30
CA VAL A 116 -4.62 30.06 37.49
C VAL A 116 -3.58 29.92 36.37
N GLY A 117 -2.41 29.34 36.67
CA GLY A 117 -1.36 29.14 35.67
C GLY A 117 -1.79 28.20 34.54
N GLU A 118 -2.43 27.08 34.90
CA GLU A 118 -3.06 26.14 33.97
C GLU A 118 -4.15 26.84 33.15
N ALA A 119 -5.14 27.46 33.81
CA ALA A 119 -6.26 28.10 33.12
C ALA A 119 -5.83 29.19 32.14
N CYS A 120 -4.84 30.02 32.49
CA CYS A 120 -4.38 31.10 31.62
C CYS A 120 -3.21 30.72 30.68
N GLY A 121 -2.61 29.53 30.82
CA GLY A 121 -1.36 29.21 30.13
C GLY A 121 -0.27 30.24 30.46
N VAL A 122 0.02 30.40 31.76
CA VAL A 122 1.07 31.27 32.33
C VAL A 122 1.79 30.48 33.41
N SER A 123 3.12 30.49 33.41
CA SER A 123 3.90 29.65 34.31
C SER A 123 3.69 29.96 35.79
N GLN A 124 3.41 28.93 36.58
CA GLN A 124 3.40 28.96 38.04
C GLN A 124 4.73 29.51 38.60
N ARG A 125 5.85 29.19 37.96
CA ARG A 125 7.18 29.75 38.31
C ARG A 125 7.23 31.26 38.07
N ALA A 126 6.69 31.73 36.94
CA ALA A 126 6.58 33.15 36.65
C ALA A 126 5.62 33.87 37.62
N ILE A 127 4.50 33.24 38.01
CA ILE A 127 3.56 33.76 39.02
C ILE A 127 4.23 33.87 40.39
N LEU A 128 4.96 32.83 40.84
CA LEU A 128 5.72 32.85 42.09
C LEU A 128 6.76 33.98 42.12
N VAL A 129 7.52 34.15 41.02
CA VAL A 129 8.49 35.26 40.88
C VAL A 129 7.79 36.62 40.88
N LEU A 130 6.61 36.74 40.28
CA LEU A 130 5.83 37.98 40.29
C LEU A 130 5.33 38.33 41.70
N LEU A 131 4.78 37.37 42.45
CA LEU A 131 4.36 37.56 43.85
C LEU A 131 5.50 38.06 44.76
N GLU A 132 6.70 37.54 44.54
CA GLU A 132 7.90 37.98 45.26
C GLU A 132 8.38 39.36 44.80
N LYS A 133 8.45 39.59 43.49
CA LYS A 133 8.87 40.88 42.91
C LYS A 133 8.00 42.04 43.39
N GLU A 134 6.69 41.82 43.47
CA GLU A 134 5.71 42.89 43.71
C GLU A 134 5.43 43.12 45.20
N GLN A 135 5.45 42.08 46.04
CA GLN A 135 5.05 42.17 47.46
C GLN A 135 5.97 41.40 48.44
N SER A 136 7.10 40.85 47.97
CA SER A 136 8.00 39.95 48.74
C SER A 136 7.29 38.76 49.40
N LEU A 137 6.11 38.37 48.88
CA LEU A 137 5.14 37.56 49.60
C LEU A 137 5.52 36.07 49.69
N VAL A 138 6.49 35.61 48.88
CA VAL A 138 6.89 34.20 48.86
C VAL A 138 7.90 33.88 49.97
N THR A 139 8.77 34.83 50.32
CA THR A 139 9.77 34.66 51.38
C THR A 139 9.40 35.33 52.72
N ASP A 140 8.34 36.14 52.75
CA ASP A 140 7.90 36.84 53.97
C ASP A 140 7.39 35.88 55.06
N THR A 141 7.94 36.03 56.26
CA THR A 141 7.56 35.27 57.46
C THR A 141 6.47 35.95 58.29
N TRP A 142 6.04 37.16 57.94
CA TRP A 142 5.05 37.95 58.68
C TRP A 142 4.16 38.83 57.77
N PRO A 143 3.61 38.31 56.65
CA PRO A 143 2.91 39.13 55.67
C PRO A 143 1.59 39.69 56.20
N GLY A 144 1.39 40.99 55.98
CA GLY A 144 0.19 41.71 56.36
C GLY A 144 -0.97 41.52 55.38
N ALA A 145 -2.20 41.81 55.83
CA ALA A 145 -3.40 41.72 55.00
C ALA A 145 -3.34 42.59 53.71
N GLY A 146 -2.51 43.64 53.71
CA GLY A 146 -2.25 44.47 52.53
C GLY A 146 -1.58 43.70 51.38
N GLN A 147 -0.61 42.83 51.68
CA GLN A 147 0.08 42.03 50.67
C GLN A 147 -0.87 41.01 50.04
N TYR A 148 -1.70 40.32 50.81
CA TYR A 148 -2.73 39.44 50.24
C TYR A 148 -3.80 40.18 49.43
N ARG A 149 -4.13 41.41 49.83
CA ARG A 149 -5.10 42.25 49.10
C ARG A 149 -4.59 42.69 47.72
N SER A 150 -3.29 42.96 47.59
CA SER A 150 -2.65 43.54 46.41
C SER A 150 -1.43 42.72 45.93
N ALA A 151 -1.54 41.39 46.00
CA ALA A 151 -0.44 40.41 45.91
C ALA A 151 0.48 40.51 44.68
N THR A 152 -0.01 41.03 43.56
CA THR A 152 0.76 41.19 42.31
C THR A 152 0.84 42.65 41.85
N GLY A 153 0.41 43.60 42.68
CA GLY A 153 0.27 45.01 42.29
C GLY A 153 -0.79 45.26 41.21
N TYR A 154 -1.61 44.27 40.83
CA TYR A 154 -2.53 44.43 39.71
C TYR A 154 -3.63 45.45 40.04
N GLY A 155 -3.73 46.49 39.20
CA GLY A 155 -4.68 47.60 39.41
C GLY A 155 -4.20 48.64 40.44
N CYS A 156 -2.91 48.65 40.81
CA CYS A 156 -2.30 49.65 41.68
C CYS A 156 -1.38 50.60 40.87
N PRO A 157 -1.90 51.72 40.30
CA PRO A 157 -1.06 52.70 39.62
C PRO A 157 -0.27 53.56 40.61
N ASP A 158 0.97 53.93 40.28
CA ASP A 158 1.86 54.73 41.15
C ASP A 158 1.28 56.09 41.60
N THR A 159 0.28 56.61 40.88
CA THR A 159 -0.31 57.96 41.08
C THR A 159 -1.71 57.95 41.72
N ALA A 160 -2.28 56.79 42.06
CA ALA A 160 -3.60 56.71 42.70
C ALA A 160 -3.73 55.48 43.61
N GLY A 161 -4.82 55.40 44.38
CA GLY A 161 -5.14 54.20 45.15
C GLY A 161 -5.43 52.99 44.25
N CYS A 162 -5.11 51.79 44.74
CA CYS A 162 -5.43 50.54 44.05
C CYS A 162 -6.94 50.39 43.78
N ASP A 163 -7.28 49.88 42.60
CA ASP A 163 -8.66 49.58 42.22
C ASP A 163 -9.23 48.41 43.04
N THR A 164 -10.27 48.71 43.83
CA THR A 164 -10.87 47.78 44.79
C THR A 164 -11.50 46.55 44.14
N ARG A 165 -11.82 46.61 42.83
CA ARG A 165 -12.39 45.50 42.05
C ARG A 165 -11.45 44.30 41.94
N TYR A 166 -10.15 44.51 42.10
CA TYR A 166 -9.13 43.46 41.98
C TYR A 166 -8.58 42.97 43.33
N TYR A 167 -9.16 43.39 44.44
CA TYR A 167 -8.69 43.02 45.78
C TYR A 167 -8.84 41.53 46.09
N GLY A 168 -7.86 41.01 46.84
CA GLY A 168 -7.78 39.63 47.32
C GLY A 168 -6.85 38.76 46.47
N PHE A 169 -6.18 37.80 47.11
CA PHE A 169 -5.08 37.04 46.52
C PHE A 169 -5.48 36.33 45.23
N PHE A 170 -6.62 35.64 45.23
CA PHE A 170 -7.18 35.00 44.03
C PHE A 170 -7.39 35.97 42.87
N ASN A 171 -7.97 37.15 43.14
CA ASN A 171 -8.24 38.15 42.11
C ASN A 171 -6.94 38.77 41.56
N GLN A 172 -5.95 39.01 42.42
CA GLN A 172 -4.64 39.53 42.02
C GLN A 172 -3.89 38.55 41.10
N VAL A 173 -3.81 37.28 41.49
CA VAL A 173 -3.14 36.23 40.70
C VAL A 173 -3.87 35.98 39.37
N TYR A 174 -5.20 35.83 39.40
CA TYR A 174 -6.01 35.62 38.18
C TYR A 174 -5.92 36.79 37.20
N ASN A 175 -6.09 38.03 37.67
CA ASN A 175 -6.11 39.17 36.76
C ASN A 175 -4.71 39.54 36.25
N ALA A 176 -3.64 39.32 37.01
CA ALA A 176 -2.27 39.46 36.51
C ALA A 176 -1.99 38.47 35.37
N ALA A 177 -2.29 37.18 35.57
CA ALA A 177 -2.13 36.16 34.52
C ALA A 177 -2.96 36.49 33.28
N LEU A 178 -4.24 36.82 33.44
CA LEU A 178 -5.12 37.28 32.35
C LEU A 178 -4.57 38.53 31.65
N GLN A 179 -3.92 39.45 32.37
CA GLN A 179 -3.33 40.65 31.77
C GLN A 179 -2.15 40.31 30.85
N PHE A 180 -1.27 39.37 31.23
CA PHE A 180 -0.22 38.90 30.32
C PHE A 180 -0.81 38.27 29.05
N LYS A 181 -1.95 37.57 29.14
CA LYS A 181 -2.67 37.07 27.96
C LYS A 181 -3.35 38.17 27.15
N ARG A 182 -3.78 39.29 27.76
CA ARG A 182 -4.22 40.49 27.04
C ARG A 182 -3.08 41.19 26.30
N TYR A 183 -1.88 41.25 26.89
CA TYR A 183 -0.68 41.73 26.19
C TYR A 183 -0.37 40.85 24.98
N ALA A 184 -0.34 39.53 25.15
CA ALA A 184 -0.05 38.58 24.07
C ALA A 184 -1.11 38.55 22.96
N ALA A 185 -2.41 38.68 23.30
CA ALA A 185 -3.50 38.65 22.33
C ALA A 185 -3.69 39.95 21.52
N SER A 186 -3.08 41.06 21.93
CA SER A 186 -3.22 42.36 21.26
C SER A 186 -1.94 43.19 21.38
N PRO A 187 -0.79 42.69 20.89
CA PRO A 187 0.53 43.20 21.26
C PRO A 187 0.82 44.62 20.77
N THR A 188 0.17 45.05 19.69
CA THR A 188 0.31 46.41 19.13
C THR A 188 -0.55 47.47 19.83
N SER A 189 -1.38 47.09 20.81
CA SER A 189 -2.22 48.01 21.58
C SER A 189 -1.54 48.51 22.87
N TRP A 190 -0.25 48.24 23.06
CA TRP A 190 0.50 48.53 24.28
C TRP A 190 1.82 49.25 23.98
N ASN A 191 2.41 49.87 25.01
CA ASN A 191 3.58 50.74 24.86
C ASN A 191 4.86 50.00 24.44
N HIS A 192 5.00 48.73 24.82
CA HIS A 192 6.15 47.89 24.50
C HIS A 192 5.72 46.73 23.60
N ILE A 193 6.37 46.60 22.45
CA ILE A 193 5.96 45.66 21.38
C ILE A 193 7.14 44.73 21.03
N ALA A 194 6.88 43.42 21.00
CA ALA A 194 7.86 42.41 20.58
C ALA A 194 8.20 42.52 19.08
N GLY A 195 9.39 42.06 18.71
CA GLY A 195 9.93 42.15 17.34
C GLY A 195 10.29 43.57 16.90
N ARG A 196 10.45 44.51 17.85
CA ARG A 196 10.74 45.93 17.57
C ARG A 196 11.78 46.50 18.53
N VAL A 197 12.44 47.56 18.07
CA VAL A 197 13.24 48.45 18.93
C VAL A 197 12.28 49.37 19.69
N ASN A 198 12.36 49.34 21.01
CA ASN A 198 11.55 50.14 21.94
C ASN A 198 12.49 51.07 22.74
N GLN A 199 12.05 52.29 23.03
CA GLN A 199 12.79 53.22 23.90
C GLN A 199 12.28 53.07 25.34
N ILE A 200 13.03 52.36 26.17
CA ILE A 200 12.59 51.98 27.52
C ILE A 200 13.35 52.85 28.54
N ARG A 201 12.62 53.52 29.44
CA ARG A 201 13.21 54.40 30.46
C ARG A 201 13.97 53.60 31.53
N PHE A 202 15.00 54.21 32.11
CA PHE A 202 15.72 53.63 33.25
C PHE A 202 15.00 53.89 34.59
N SER A 203 14.16 54.91 34.67
CA SER A 203 13.46 55.35 35.89
C SER A 203 12.18 56.13 35.53
N PRO A 204 11.18 56.23 36.43
CA PRO A 204 10.09 57.21 36.31
C PRO A 204 10.60 58.65 36.13
N THR A 205 11.74 58.99 36.75
CA THR A 205 12.36 60.30 36.67
C THR A 205 12.94 60.55 35.28
N ALA A 206 12.35 61.47 34.52
CA ALA A 206 12.67 61.69 33.11
C ALA A 206 14.14 62.04 32.82
N SER A 207 14.84 62.71 33.74
CA SER A 207 16.27 63.05 33.60
C SER A 207 17.22 61.85 33.64
N CYS A 208 16.75 60.67 34.07
CA CYS A 208 17.51 59.43 34.00
C CYS A 208 17.59 58.82 32.59
N GLY A 209 16.81 59.32 31.63
CA GLY A 209 16.87 58.91 30.23
C GLY A 209 16.29 57.51 29.93
N SER A 210 16.61 57.00 28.74
CA SER A 210 16.16 55.72 28.20
C SER A 210 17.23 55.02 27.38
N GLY A 211 17.11 53.70 27.26
CA GLY A 211 17.92 52.86 26.39
C GLY A 211 17.11 52.26 25.25
N SER A 212 17.77 52.06 24.11
CA SER A 212 17.20 51.44 22.91
C SER A 212 17.26 49.91 23.03
N VAL A 213 16.11 49.24 23.13
CA VAL A 213 16.02 47.79 23.39
C VAL A 213 15.22 47.10 22.29
N PHE A 214 15.84 46.16 21.57
CA PHE A 214 15.10 45.25 20.69
C PHE A 214 14.44 44.16 21.52
N ILE A 215 13.11 44.23 21.71
CA ILE A 215 12.37 43.24 22.48
C ILE A 215 12.13 42.02 21.60
N GLN A 216 12.72 40.88 21.95
CA GLN A 216 12.79 39.69 21.11
C GLN A 216 11.50 38.84 21.15
N ASN A 217 10.75 38.88 22.26
CA ASN A 217 9.61 37.99 22.49
C ASN A 217 8.46 38.63 23.28
N GLN A 218 7.32 37.95 23.34
CA GLN A 218 6.07 38.49 23.85
C GLN A 218 5.99 38.55 25.38
N ALA A 219 6.65 37.63 26.08
CA ALA A 219 6.77 37.61 27.53
C ALA A 219 7.58 38.81 28.03
N THR A 220 8.72 39.10 27.38
CA THR A 220 9.54 40.28 27.66
C THR A 220 8.77 41.57 27.37
N ALA A 221 8.04 41.65 26.26
CA ALA A 221 7.15 42.78 26.00
C ALA A 221 6.05 42.93 27.09
N GLY A 222 5.47 41.81 27.52
CA GLY A 222 4.50 41.78 28.61
C GLY A 222 5.06 42.30 29.93
N LEU A 223 6.28 41.90 30.30
CA LEU A 223 6.95 42.34 31.52
C LEU A 223 7.24 43.86 31.51
N TYR A 224 7.64 44.43 30.37
CA TYR A 224 7.75 45.90 30.25
C TYR A 224 6.39 46.61 30.22
N ASN A 225 5.33 46.01 29.70
CA ASN A 225 3.99 46.58 29.80
C ASN A 225 3.40 46.49 31.22
N TYR A 226 3.86 45.55 32.04
CA TYR A 226 3.51 45.44 33.46
C TYR A 226 4.38 46.35 34.35
N THR A 227 5.67 46.52 34.01
CA THR A 227 6.63 47.35 34.75
C THR A 227 7.55 48.08 33.77
N PRO A 228 7.27 49.36 33.42
CA PRO A 228 7.79 50.02 32.23
C PRO A 228 9.21 50.61 32.35
N TYR A 229 10.10 49.92 33.06
CA TYR A 229 11.48 50.36 33.29
C TYR A 229 12.49 49.23 33.10
N GLN A 230 13.62 49.54 32.46
CA GLN A 230 14.79 48.65 32.38
C GLN A 230 15.81 49.03 33.46
N PRO A 231 16.61 48.08 33.99
CA PRO A 231 17.71 48.42 34.89
C PRO A 231 18.80 49.21 34.15
N ASN A 232 19.45 50.15 34.85
CA ASN A 232 20.66 50.80 34.36
C ASN A 232 21.91 50.01 34.78
N ALA A 233 23.10 50.49 34.38
CA ALA A 233 24.36 49.83 34.70
C ALA A 233 24.61 49.68 36.22
N ALA A 234 24.22 50.67 37.04
CA ALA A 234 24.36 50.60 38.50
C ALA A 234 23.46 49.50 39.11
N ALA A 235 22.22 49.38 38.64
CA ALA A 235 21.29 48.33 39.06
C ALA A 235 21.78 46.91 38.70
N LEU A 236 22.45 46.74 37.55
CA LEU A 236 23.02 45.48 37.10
C LEU A 236 24.34 45.13 37.81
N ALA A 237 25.18 46.12 38.09
CA ALA A 237 26.42 45.92 38.85
C ALA A 237 26.17 45.45 40.29
N ASN A 238 24.98 45.69 40.85
CA ASN A 238 24.60 45.25 42.20
C ASN A 238 23.28 44.45 42.21
N LEU A 239 23.26 43.28 41.56
CA LEU A 239 22.05 42.45 41.41
C LEU A 239 21.27 42.13 42.70
N TYR A 240 21.97 42.03 43.84
CA TYR A 240 21.35 41.68 45.13
C TYR A 240 21.16 42.86 46.07
N GLY A 241 21.61 44.06 45.67
CA GLY A 241 21.46 45.30 46.44
C GLY A 241 20.87 46.45 45.63
N THR A 242 21.12 47.65 46.13
CA THR A 242 20.69 48.94 45.57
C THR A 242 21.74 49.52 44.61
N GLY A 243 21.27 50.14 43.53
CA GLY A 243 22.08 51.00 42.67
C GLY A 243 21.96 52.48 43.06
N ASP A 244 21.99 53.34 42.05
CA ASP A 244 21.87 54.81 42.15
C ASP A 244 20.41 55.32 42.12
N SER A 245 20.22 56.64 42.11
CA SER A 245 18.90 57.30 42.02
C SER A 245 18.16 57.10 40.69
N CYS A 246 18.82 56.52 39.67
CA CYS A 246 18.24 56.20 38.38
C CYS A 246 18.02 54.68 38.18
N SER A 247 18.23 53.88 39.22
CA SER A 247 18.14 52.42 39.19
C SER A 247 16.71 51.92 39.36
N SER A 248 16.17 51.25 38.33
CA SER A 248 14.91 50.49 38.44
C SER A 248 15.16 49.00 38.62
N TYR A 249 14.41 48.38 39.53
CA TYR A 249 14.67 47.01 39.99
C TYR A 249 13.68 45.95 39.49
N GLY A 250 12.49 46.33 39.03
CA GLY A 250 11.42 45.36 38.75
C GLY A 250 11.81 44.24 37.78
N ASN A 251 12.16 44.58 36.54
CA ASN A 251 12.52 43.59 35.53
C ASN A 251 13.86 42.88 35.81
N ARG A 252 14.80 43.56 36.46
CA ARG A 252 16.04 42.94 37.00
C ARG A 252 15.70 41.86 38.02
N ASN A 253 14.85 42.18 39.00
CA ASN A 253 14.47 41.28 40.08
C ASN A 253 13.65 40.11 39.53
N PHE A 254 12.78 40.30 38.53
CA PHE A 254 12.09 39.19 37.86
C PHE A 254 13.10 38.17 37.31
N TRP A 255 14.01 38.63 36.44
CA TRP A 255 15.03 37.77 35.82
C TRP A 255 15.93 37.10 36.86
N ARG A 256 16.40 37.87 37.85
CA ARG A 256 17.29 37.37 38.92
C ARG A 256 16.59 36.31 39.76
N LEU A 257 15.39 36.58 40.26
CA LEU A 257 14.61 35.65 41.08
C LEU A 257 14.26 34.37 40.30
N TYR A 258 13.87 34.48 39.03
CA TYR A 258 13.61 33.30 38.20
C TYR A 258 14.90 32.48 38.03
N THR A 259 16.03 33.13 37.78
CA THR A 259 17.35 32.47 37.65
C THR A 259 17.77 31.77 38.94
N ASP A 260 17.72 32.48 40.07
CA ASP A 260 18.07 31.98 41.40
C ASP A 260 17.20 30.78 41.82
N TRP A 261 15.93 30.73 41.37
CA TRP A 261 14.95 29.75 41.85
C TRP A 261 14.73 28.57 40.90
N PHE A 262 14.86 28.79 39.59
CA PHE A 262 14.44 27.85 38.55
C PHE A 262 15.45 27.70 37.39
N GLY A 263 16.56 28.44 37.41
CA GLY A 263 17.59 28.41 36.36
C GLY A 263 17.31 29.33 35.17
N SER A 264 18.05 29.12 34.08
CA SER A 264 18.10 30.04 32.92
C SER A 264 16.71 30.45 32.38
N THR A 265 16.52 31.75 32.22
CA THR A 265 15.27 32.34 31.68
C THR A 265 15.10 32.19 30.17
N THR A 266 16.05 31.59 29.45
CA THR A 266 16.00 31.43 27.98
C THR A 266 15.95 29.98 27.50
N GLY A 267 16.04 28.99 28.40
CA GLY A 267 16.42 27.60 28.08
C GLY A 267 15.35 26.50 28.15
N ALA A 268 14.04 26.76 28.05
CA ALA A 268 13.03 25.68 28.06
C ALA A 268 13.06 24.78 26.82
N SER A 269 13.24 25.36 25.63
CA SER A 269 13.18 24.57 24.41
C SER A 269 14.54 24.02 24.02
N SER A 270 14.57 22.72 23.74
CA SER A 270 15.71 22.08 23.09
C SER A 270 15.70 22.27 21.58
N LEU A 271 14.72 23.01 21.02
CA LEU A 271 14.61 23.33 19.60
C LEU A 271 14.66 24.86 19.41
N ALA A 272 15.63 25.37 18.65
CA ALA A 272 15.83 26.81 18.49
C ALA A 272 16.17 27.22 17.05
N ARG A 273 15.79 28.45 16.68
CA ARG A 273 16.19 29.13 15.44
C ARG A 273 16.36 30.62 15.68
N THR A 274 16.93 31.35 14.72
CA THR A 274 16.87 32.82 14.71
C THR A 274 15.64 33.31 13.94
N VAL A 275 15.35 34.60 14.06
CA VAL A 275 14.33 35.25 13.23
C VAL A 275 14.78 35.32 11.76
N ASP A 276 16.06 35.62 11.52
CA ASP A 276 16.63 35.83 10.18
C ASP A 276 16.97 34.54 9.41
N ASN A 277 17.11 33.41 10.11
CA ASN A 277 17.44 32.11 9.52
C ASN A 277 16.34 31.07 9.79
N GLY A 278 15.92 30.38 8.73
CA GLY A 278 14.90 29.32 8.79
C GLY A 278 15.38 28.01 9.42
N THR A 279 16.69 27.77 9.54
CA THR A 279 17.24 26.52 10.08
C THR A 279 16.91 26.36 11.57
N VAL A 280 16.17 25.30 11.89
CA VAL A 280 15.94 24.87 13.27
C VAL A 280 17.07 23.95 13.70
N TYR A 281 17.55 24.14 14.93
CA TYR A 281 18.57 23.33 15.56
C TYR A 281 18.02 22.61 16.78
N VAL A 282 18.43 21.36 17.00
CA VAL A 282 18.36 20.74 18.32
C VAL A 282 19.56 21.21 19.14
N LEU A 283 19.31 21.82 20.30
CA LEU A 283 20.34 22.21 21.26
C LEU A 283 20.49 21.11 22.31
N SER A 284 21.69 20.57 22.49
CA SER A 284 21.97 19.53 23.48
C SER A 284 23.37 19.70 24.06
N GLY A 285 23.45 19.87 25.38
CA GLY A 285 24.71 20.23 26.05
C GLY A 285 25.32 21.50 25.44
N THR A 286 26.50 21.36 24.84
CA THR A 286 27.24 22.44 24.15
C THR A 286 27.19 22.34 22.62
N VAL A 287 26.27 21.53 22.07
CA VAL A 287 26.20 21.21 20.63
C VAL A 287 24.84 21.62 20.04
N LYS A 288 24.84 22.16 18.81
CA LYS A 288 23.65 22.44 18.00
C LYS A 288 23.61 21.52 16.77
N TYR A 289 22.49 20.85 16.54
CA TYR A 289 22.29 19.90 15.44
C TYR A 289 21.25 20.43 14.44
N PRO A 290 21.62 20.81 13.21
CA PRO A 290 20.67 21.34 12.23
C PRO A 290 19.67 20.26 11.78
N ILE A 291 18.38 20.62 11.73
CA ILE A 291 17.28 19.74 11.28
C ILE A 291 17.03 20.01 9.79
N ALA A 292 17.09 18.97 8.96
CA ALA A 292 16.98 19.09 7.50
C ALA A 292 15.55 18.94 6.93
N SER A 293 14.55 18.49 7.71
CA SER A 293 13.18 18.30 7.22
C SER A 293 12.11 18.56 8.28
N ILE A 294 10.90 18.92 7.82
CA ILE A 294 9.71 19.12 8.66
C ILE A 294 9.23 17.82 9.33
N ASP A 295 9.39 16.68 8.66
CA ASP A 295 9.07 15.36 9.22
C ASP A 295 9.95 15.04 10.43
N LEU A 296 11.24 15.36 10.34
CA LEU A 296 12.17 15.16 11.45
C LEU A 296 11.88 16.13 12.59
N LEU A 297 11.52 17.39 12.29
CA LEU A 297 11.06 18.35 13.30
C LEU A 297 9.81 17.85 14.03
N THR A 298 8.83 17.31 13.30
CA THR A 298 7.62 16.71 13.86
C THR A 298 7.95 15.53 14.77
N ALA A 299 8.87 14.64 14.36
CA ALA A 299 9.33 13.52 15.19
C ALA A 299 10.10 13.96 16.46
N LEU A 300 10.68 15.16 16.44
CA LEU A 300 11.39 15.78 17.57
C LEU A 300 10.49 16.63 18.49
N SER A 301 9.18 16.69 18.23
CA SER A 301 8.22 17.45 19.06
C SER A 301 8.24 17.18 20.58
N PRO A 302 8.66 16.02 21.13
CA PRO A 302 8.83 15.86 22.59
C PRO A 302 9.90 16.79 23.19
N LEU A 303 10.80 17.34 22.38
CA LEU A 303 11.83 18.29 22.78
C LEU A 303 11.30 19.73 22.96
N GLY A 304 10.00 19.96 22.72
CA GLY A 304 9.31 21.23 22.91
C GLY A 304 8.91 21.91 21.60
N SER A 305 8.38 23.12 21.69
CA SER A 305 8.10 24.01 20.56
C SER A 305 9.38 24.73 20.09
N VAL A 306 9.45 25.14 18.83
CA VAL A 306 10.62 25.88 18.32
C VAL A 306 10.70 27.28 18.94
N GLY A 307 11.76 27.54 19.71
CA GLY A 307 12.05 28.85 20.28
C GLY A 307 12.81 29.77 19.32
N TYR A 308 12.68 31.08 19.52
CA TYR A 308 13.46 32.10 18.85
C TYR A 308 14.59 32.62 19.76
N VAL A 309 15.80 32.67 19.22
CA VAL A 309 17.03 33.10 19.92
C VAL A 309 17.88 34.00 19.01
N SER A 310 18.83 34.73 19.59
CA SER A 310 19.79 35.51 18.82
C SER A 310 20.81 34.62 18.10
N GLN A 311 21.43 35.14 17.03
CA GLN A 311 22.50 34.42 16.33
C GLN A 311 23.70 34.16 17.27
N GLN A 312 24.08 35.15 18.08
CA GLN A 312 25.13 35.03 19.09
C GLN A 312 24.87 33.89 20.09
N TYR A 313 23.61 33.68 20.50
CA TYR A 313 23.24 32.57 21.37
C TYR A 313 23.50 31.21 20.70
N LEU A 314 23.09 31.04 19.43
CA LEU A 314 23.41 29.82 18.69
C LEU A 314 24.93 29.64 18.49
N ASP A 315 25.68 30.72 18.29
CA ASP A 315 27.13 30.64 18.05
C ASP A 315 27.95 30.24 19.28
N GLY A 316 27.35 30.31 20.48
CA GLY A 316 27.87 29.66 21.69
C GLY A 316 27.84 28.13 21.65
N TYR A 317 27.13 27.51 20.70
CA TYR A 317 27.06 26.06 20.52
C TYR A 317 27.92 25.59 19.34
N ARG A 318 28.70 24.54 19.56
CA ARG A 318 29.44 23.86 18.48
C ARG A 318 28.44 23.21 17.52
N THR A 319 28.57 23.44 16.21
CA THR A 319 27.73 22.75 15.22
C THR A 319 28.08 21.26 15.16
N GLY A 320 27.08 20.40 15.30
CA GLY A 320 27.16 18.96 15.10
C GLY A 320 26.79 18.53 13.67
N PRO A 321 26.78 17.21 13.38
CA PRO A 321 26.19 16.69 12.15
C PRO A 321 24.71 17.10 12.01
N ILE A 322 24.18 16.99 10.79
CA ILE A 322 22.74 17.11 10.54
C ILE A 322 22.01 16.06 11.39
N ALA A 323 20.92 16.47 12.05
CA ALA A 323 20.08 15.57 12.83
C ALA A 323 19.53 14.45 11.94
N GLY A 324 19.66 13.21 12.38
CA GLY A 324 19.13 12.02 11.72
C GLY A 324 18.04 11.34 12.55
N ARG A 325 17.56 10.17 12.10
CA ARG A 325 16.56 9.34 12.81
C ARG A 325 17.15 8.47 13.94
N ILE A 326 18.45 8.61 14.22
CA ILE A 326 19.17 7.84 15.23
C ILE A 326 19.76 8.79 16.28
N LEU A 327 19.45 8.52 17.54
CA LEU A 327 19.88 9.27 18.73
C LEU A 327 20.92 8.46 19.50
N ARG A 328 21.77 9.15 20.26
CA ARG A 328 22.69 8.53 21.22
C ARG A 328 22.53 9.17 22.61
N GLY A 329 22.48 8.33 23.65
CA GLY A 329 22.44 8.73 25.06
C GLY A 329 23.81 8.85 25.70
N ASN A 330 23.87 9.48 26.88
CA ASN A 330 25.14 9.73 27.58
C ASN A 330 25.80 8.43 28.05
N ASP A 331 24.99 7.44 28.41
CA ASP A 331 25.35 6.04 28.65
C ASP A 331 25.94 5.32 27.43
N GLY A 332 25.77 5.90 26.23
CA GLY A 332 26.18 5.34 24.96
C GLY A 332 25.14 4.47 24.26
N SER A 333 23.94 4.31 24.84
CA SER A 333 22.83 3.60 24.20
C SER A 333 22.39 4.32 22.93
N VAL A 334 22.08 3.55 21.88
CA VAL A 334 21.67 4.06 20.57
C VAL A 334 20.20 3.73 20.33
N TYR A 335 19.42 4.70 19.88
CA TYR A 335 17.98 4.59 19.70
C TYR A 335 17.56 5.04 18.30
N PHE A 336 16.64 4.32 17.68
CA PHE A 336 15.83 4.87 16.60
C PHE A 336 14.67 5.67 17.21
N PHE A 337 14.17 6.71 16.56
CA PHE A 337 13.00 7.43 17.09
C PHE A 337 12.00 7.88 16.02
N ASP A 338 10.73 7.85 16.42
CA ASP A 338 9.62 8.37 15.64
C ASP A 338 8.40 8.63 16.50
N SER A 339 7.60 9.65 16.13
CA SER A 339 6.29 9.95 16.75
C SER A 339 6.26 9.93 18.29
N GLY A 340 7.32 10.44 18.94
CA GLY A 340 7.44 10.48 20.40
C GLY A 340 8.01 9.24 21.08
N LEU A 341 8.26 8.16 20.32
CA LEU A 341 8.88 6.93 20.81
C LEU A 341 10.40 6.93 20.54
N LYS A 342 11.17 6.36 21.47
CA LYS A 342 12.56 5.92 21.25
C LYS A 342 12.63 4.39 21.35
N LEU A 343 13.21 3.74 20.35
CA LEU A 343 13.34 2.28 20.25
C LEU A 343 14.82 1.91 20.36
N PRO A 344 15.25 1.22 21.44
CA PRO A 344 16.65 0.83 21.60
C PRO A 344 17.09 -0.16 20.51
N PHE A 345 18.29 0.03 19.96
CA PHE A 345 18.89 -0.95 19.07
C PHE A 345 19.51 -2.11 19.86
N GLY A 346 19.17 -3.35 19.50
CA GLY A 346 19.73 -4.56 20.13
C GLY A 346 21.15 -4.93 19.67
N SER A 347 21.65 -4.35 18.58
CA SER A 347 23.01 -4.59 18.08
C SER A 347 23.50 -3.48 17.15
N CYS A 348 24.82 -3.31 17.04
CA CYS A 348 25.43 -2.36 16.11
C CYS A 348 25.23 -2.72 14.63
N GLY A 349 25.02 -4.00 14.30
CA GLY A 349 24.63 -4.42 12.96
C GLY A 349 23.29 -3.79 12.56
N LEU A 350 22.30 -3.83 13.47
CA LEU A 350 21.00 -3.22 13.21
C LEU A 350 21.06 -1.69 13.16
N VAL A 351 21.97 -1.05 13.93
CA VAL A 351 22.24 0.38 13.80
C VAL A 351 22.74 0.70 12.39
N ALA A 352 23.68 -0.09 11.85
CA ALA A 352 24.19 0.07 10.48
C ALA A 352 23.12 -0.25 9.41
N ASP A 353 22.23 -1.22 9.67
CA ASP A 353 21.11 -1.53 8.77
C ASP A 353 20.20 -0.31 8.55
N TYR A 354 19.91 0.45 9.62
CA TYR A 354 19.16 1.71 9.55
C TYR A 354 20.01 2.93 9.15
N GLY A 355 21.24 2.74 8.66
CA GLY A 355 22.11 3.81 8.16
C GLY A 355 22.96 4.52 9.22
N GLY A 356 23.08 3.97 10.43
CA GLY A 356 24.00 4.41 11.48
C GLY A 356 25.36 3.67 11.46
N SER A 357 26.07 3.65 12.60
CA SER A 357 27.49 3.23 12.70
C SER A 357 28.00 2.77 14.08
N CYS A 358 27.24 2.91 15.17
CA CYS A 358 27.67 2.71 16.58
C CYS A 358 28.86 3.57 17.11
N SER A 359 29.45 4.47 16.31
CA SER A 359 30.56 5.34 16.76
C SER A 359 30.18 6.24 17.96
N ALA A 360 31.16 6.65 18.77
CA ALA A 360 30.98 7.69 19.78
C ALA A 360 30.69 9.08 19.18
N THR A 361 30.92 9.27 17.87
CA THR A 361 30.73 10.51 17.12
C THR A 361 29.83 10.30 15.90
N GLY A 362 29.29 11.38 15.35
CA GLY A 362 28.39 11.34 14.17
C GLY A 362 26.90 11.29 14.49
N TYR A 363 26.51 11.30 15.77
CA TYR A 363 25.11 11.29 16.22
C TYR A 363 24.64 12.64 16.74
N MET A 364 23.32 12.80 16.70
CA MET A 364 22.62 13.66 17.64
C MET A 364 22.69 13.05 19.04
N GLN A 365 23.63 13.54 19.83
CA GLN A 365 23.81 13.18 21.24
C GLN A 365 22.82 14.01 22.05
N LEU A 366 21.91 13.35 22.77
CA LEU A 366 20.93 14.02 23.63
C LEU A 366 21.31 13.84 25.10
N THR A 367 21.02 14.86 25.92
CA THR A 367 21.12 14.74 27.38
C THR A 367 20.06 13.78 27.93
N ASP A 368 20.30 13.22 29.12
CA ASP A 368 19.38 12.26 29.72
C ASP A 368 17.99 12.86 29.98
N ALA A 369 17.92 14.13 30.35
CA ALA A 369 16.67 14.88 30.51
C ALA A 369 15.90 15.07 29.18
N GLN A 370 16.60 15.17 28.05
CA GLN A 370 16.00 15.24 26.72
C GLN A 370 15.55 13.86 26.24
N LEU A 371 16.35 12.82 26.48
CA LEU A 371 15.96 11.44 26.19
C LEU A 371 14.79 10.98 27.04
N ALA A 372 14.62 11.49 28.25
CA ALA A 372 13.46 11.22 29.11
C ALA A 372 12.14 11.81 28.57
N ARG A 373 12.19 12.74 27.59
CA ARG A 373 10.98 13.25 26.92
C ARG A 373 10.38 12.24 25.92
N PHE A 374 11.16 11.27 25.44
CA PHE A 374 10.67 10.22 24.55
C PHE A 374 10.26 8.98 25.33
N THR A 375 9.08 8.44 25.04
CA THR A 375 8.60 7.19 25.61
C THR A 375 9.44 6.03 25.08
N THR A 376 9.99 5.20 25.97
CA THR A 376 10.79 4.03 25.58
C THR A 376 9.88 2.94 25.02
N GLY A 377 10.07 2.59 23.74
CA GLY A 377 9.41 1.48 23.06
C GLY A 377 10.18 0.15 23.16
N PRO A 378 9.70 -0.91 22.49
CA PRO A 378 10.41 -2.18 22.38
C PRO A 378 11.71 -2.02 21.57
N LEU A 379 12.54 -3.07 21.58
CA LEU A 379 13.73 -3.16 20.72
C LEU A 379 13.38 -2.91 19.24
N MET A 380 14.29 -2.24 18.54
CA MET A 380 14.20 -2.05 17.09
C MET A 380 14.32 -3.39 16.35
N THR A 381 13.61 -3.55 15.24
CA THR A 381 13.61 -4.79 14.42
C THR A 381 14.09 -4.54 12.97
N PRO A 382 14.66 -5.55 12.27
CA PRO A 382 15.08 -5.43 10.86
C PRO A 382 13.92 -5.19 9.89
N ALA A 383 12.72 -5.70 10.24
CA ALA A 383 11.48 -5.38 9.53
C ALA A 383 10.74 -4.25 10.25
N LEU A 384 10.18 -3.31 9.49
CA LEU A 384 9.40 -2.18 9.98
C LEU A 384 8.07 -2.12 9.20
N GLY A 385 6.95 -2.15 9.90
CA GLY A 385 5.66 -1.76 9.36
C GLY A 385 5.48 -0.25 9.46
N THR A 386 4.64 0.33 8.61
CA THR A 386 4.22 1.72 8.74
C THR A 386 2.73 1.84 9.07
N THR A 387 2.33 2.94 9.70
CA THR A 387 0.92 3.26 9.95
C THR A 387 0.09 3.43 8.68
N SER A 388 0.72 3.57 7.50
CA SER A 388 0.05 3.58 6.19
C SER A 388 -0.26 2.17 5.64
N GLY A 389 0.22 1.11 6.32
CA GLY A 389 0.11 -0.28 5.89
C GLY A 389 1.28 -0.78 5.04
N SER A 390 2.28 0.06 4.73
CA SER A 390 3.54 -0.42 4.13
C SER A 390 4.30 -1.32 5.11
N ARG A 391 5.22 -2.14 4.58
CA ARG A 391 6.25 -2.81 5.38
C ARG A 391 7.56 -2.84 4.61
N TYR A 392 8.67 -2.69 5.32
CA TYR A 392 10.00 -2.60 4.77
C TYR A 392 10.95 -3.51 5.54
N PHE A 393 11.77 -4.26 4.83
CA PHE A 393 13.01 -4.79 5.36
C PHE A 393 14.07 -3.72 5.19
N VAL A 394 14.75 -3.36 6.28
CA VAL A 394 15.78 -2.33 6.29
C VAL A 394 17.12 -3.02 6.50
N THR A 395 18.04 -2.88 5.55
CA THR A 395 19.39 -3.43 5.65
C THR A 395 20.42 -2.60 4.89
N VAL A 396 21.60 -2.46 5.49
CA VAL A 396 22.74 -1.63 5.02
C VAL A 396 22.29 -0.29 4.43
N GLY A 397 21.53 0.49 5.20
CA GLY A 397 21.02 1.81 4.83
C GLY A 397 19.94 1.83 3.73
N THR A 398 19.45 0.68 3.27
CA THR A 398 18.48 0.55 2.18
C THR A 398 17.16 -0.03 2.70
N LYS A 399 16.03 0.57 2.33
CA LYS A 399 14.69 -0.01 2.58
C LYS A 399 14.22 -0.83 1.39
N ARG A 400 13.56 -1.96 1.65
CA ARG A 400 13.02 -2.88 0.64
C ARG A 400 11.59 -3.21 1.02
N GLU A 401 10.62 -2.79 0.21
CA GLU A 401 9.22 -3.04 0.51
C GLU A 401 8.92 -4.55 0.48
N ILE A 402 8.17 -5.06 1.46
CA ILE A 402 7.87 -6.49 1.59
C ILE A 402 6.42 -6.73 1.13
N LEU A 403 6.20 -7.66 0.18
CA LEU A 403 4.87 -7.93 -0.34
C LEU A 403 3.93 -8.49 0.74
N ASP A 404 4.29 -9.63 1.33
CA ASP A 404 3.48 -10.44 2.23
C ASP A 404 4.33 -11.21 3.26
N ASP A 405 3.67 -11.80 4.26
CA ASP A 405 4.35 -12.56 5.32
C ASP A 405 5.05 -13.81 4.75
N ALA A 406 4.54 -14.38 3.66
CA ALA A 406 5.18 -15.49 2.94
C ALA A 406 6.50 -15.06 2.28
N SER A 407 6.54 -13.86 1.68
CA SER A 407 7.75 -13.23 1.14
C SER A 407 8.77 -12.93 2.23
N GLN A 408 8.31 -12.49 3.40
CA GLN A 408 9.16 -12.24 4.57
C GLN A 408 9.78 -13.55 5.09
N GLN A 409 8.99 -14.62 5.22
CA GLN A 409 9.45 -15.97 5.59
C GLN A 409 10.41 -16.58 4.55
N ALA A 410 10.09 -16.49 3.26
CA ALA A 410 10.90 -17.02 2.17
C ALA A 410 12.29 -16.36 2.10
N ALA A 411 12.39 -15.10 2.50
CA ALA A 411 13.65 -14.36 2.63
C ALA A 411 14.39 -14.58 3.96
N GLY A 412 13.87 -15.43 4.86
CA GLY A 412 14.46 -15.69 6.18
C GLY A 412 14.35 -14.52 7.17
N ILE A 413 13.47 -13.55 6.91
CA ILE A 413 13.31 -12.34 7.73
C ILE A 413 12.30 -12.64 8.86
N PRO A 414 12.61 -12.32 10.14
CA PRO A 414 11.67 -12.49 11.24
C PRO A 414 10.37 -11.70 10.99
N LEU A 415 9.20 -12.32 11.25
CA LEU A 415 7.88 -11.66 11.09
C LEU A 415 7.65 -10.49 12.05
N ALA A 416 8.37 -10.48 13.19
CA ALA A 416 8.30 -9.41 14.18
C ALA A 416 8.75 -8.07 13.58
N ARG A 417 7.93 -7.03 13.79
CA ARG A 417 8.16 -5.68 13.26
C ARG A 417 7.68 -4.62 14.25
N ASN A 418 8.42 -3.54 14.40
CA ASN A 418 7.87 -2.29 14.93
C ASN A 418 6.90 -1.68 13.91
N VAL A 419 5.94 -0.86 14.35
CA VAL A 419 5.05 -0.09 13.46
C VAL A 419 5.25 1.40 13.74
N LEU A 420 5.83 2.13 12.79
CA LEU A 420 6.17 3.56 12.90
C LEU A 420 5.45 4.37 11.81
N THR A 421 5.66 5.68 11.71
CA THR A 421 5.14 6.49 10.60
C THR A 421 5.87 6.19 9.28
N GLU A 422 5.25 6.54 8.14
CA GLU A 422 5.90 6.41 6.83
C GLU A 422 7.17 7.29 6.71
N SER A 423 7.19 8.44 7.40
CA SER A 423 8.34 9.36 7.38
C SER A 423 9.54 8.87 8.21
N ALA A 424 9.37 7.82 9.03
CA ALA A 424 10.47 7.17 9.75
C ALA A 424 11.55 6.64 8.80
N VAL A 425 11.13 6.03 7.68
CA VAL A 425 12.04 5.44 6.67
C VAL A 425 12.06 6.21 5.35
N ALA A 426 11.43 7.39 5.27
CA ALA A 426 11.35 8.18 4.03
C ALA A 426 12.74 8.48 3.42
N ALA A 427 13.72 8.83 4.26
CA ALA A 427 15.08 9.18 3.84
C ALA A 427 15.95 7.99 3.36
N LEU A 428 15.55 6.74 3.64
CA LEU A 428 16.32 5.56 3.20
C LEU A 428 16.06 5.27 1.71
N PRO A 429 17.10 5.07 0.88
CA PRO A 429 16.96 4.63 -0.51
C PRO A 429 16.10 3.38 -0.67
N LEU A 430 15.22 3.38 -1.67
CA LEU A 430 14.37 2.23 -2.01
C LEU A 430 15.10 1.25 -2.95
N GLY A 431 15.40 0.06 -2.42
CA GLY A 431 15.94 -1.08 -3.17
C GLY A 431 14.84 -1.98 -3.76
N ALA A 432 15.28 -3.07 -4.41
CA ALA A 432 14.38 -4.12 -4.89
C ALA A 432 13.57 -4.76 -3.74
N PRO A 433 12.25 -5.02 -3.93
CA PRO A 433 11.37 -5.53 -2.90
C PRO A 433 11.76 -6.92 -2.39
N VAL A 434 11.27 -7.25 -1.20
CA VAL A 434 11.19 -8.61 -0.69
C VAL A 434 9.87 -9.22 -1.17
N ILE A 435 9.96 -10.07 -2.18
CA ILE A 435 8.84 -10.76 -2.81
C ILE A 435 9.22 -12.23 -3.00
N ALA A 436 8.37 -13.14 -2.54
CA ALA A 436 8.53 -14.57 -2.81
C ALA A 436 8.39 -14.84 -4.31
N ASP A 437 9.08 -15.88 -4.78
CA ASP A 437 8.89 -16.38 -6.13
C ASP A 437 7.51 -17.05 -6.26
N GLN A 438 6.89 -16.97 -7.44
CA GLN A 438 5.52 -17.42 -7.72
C GLN A 438 4.40 -16.61 -7.04
N SER A 439 4.70 -15.39 -6.56
CA SER A 439 3.71 -14.50 -5.93
C SER A 439 3.02 -13.55 -6.92
N PHE A 440 1.76 -13.22 -6.63
CA PHE A 440 1.01 -12.16 -7.30
C PHE A 440 0.99 -10.90 -6.42
N ALA A 441 1.55 -9.81 -6.93
CA ALA A 441 1.64 -8.51 -6.26
C ALA A 441 0.73 -7.49 -6.94
N GLN A 442 -0.17 -6.87 -6.18
CA GLN A 442 -0.98 -5.75 -6.67
C GLN A 442 -0.22 -4.43 -6.50
N GLN A 443 -0.32 -3.52 -7.48
CA GLN A 443 0.15 -2.15 -7.30
C GLN A 443 -0.82 -1.39 -6.39
N ARG A 444 -0.33 -0.87 -5.27
CA ARG A 444 -1.12 -0.11 -4.30
C ARG A 444 -1.82 1.09 -4.98
N GLY A 445 -3.13 1.22 -4.74
CA GLY A 445 -3.96 2.25 -5.37
C GLY A 445 -4.32 1.99 -6.84
N SER A 446 -4.04 0.80 -7.37
CA SER A 446 -4.40 0.39 -8.74
C SER A 446 -5.00 -1.03 -8.76
N ALA A 447 -5.69 -1.38 -9.85
CA ALA A 447 -6.10 -2.75 -10.15
C ALA A 447 -4.97 -3.56 -10.84
N SER A 448 -3.84 -2.93 -11.19
CA SER A 448 -2.70 -3.59 -11.84
C SER A 448 -2.11 -4.67 -10.94
N VAL A 449 -1.96 -5.90 -11.46
CA VAL A 449 -1.28 -7.01 -10.79
C VAL A 449 -0.07 -7.45 -11.61
N ALA A 450 1.02 -7.76 -10.92
CA ALA A 450 2.22 -8.39 -11.48
C ALA A 450 2.40 -9.79 -10.86
N PHE A 451 2.66 -10.79 -11.70
CA PHE A 451 3.13 -12.10 -11.26
C PHE A 451 4.66 -12.09 -11.26
N VAL A 452 5.29 -12.51 -10.17
CA VAL A 452 6.76 -12.60 -10.09
C VAL A 452 7.21 -14.06 -10.17
N SER A 453 8.06 -14.36 -11.15
CA SER A 453 8.63 -15.68 -11.36
C SER A 453 10.07 -15.55 -11.87
N SER A 454 10.98 -16.35 -11.31
CA SER A 454 12.42 -16.35 -11.63
C SER A 454 13.05 -14.95 -11.56
N GLY A 455 12.61 -14.14 -10.58
CA GLY A 455 13.07 -12.76 -10.39
C GLY A 455 12.61 -11.75 -11.45
N ARG A 456 11.65 -12.11 -12.33
CA ARG A 456 11.08 -11.22 -13.35
C ARG A 456 9.58 -10.99 -13.10
N SER A 457 9.09 -9.80 -13.44
CA SER A 457 7.67 -9.43 -13.30
C SER A 457 6.93 -9.57 -14.63
N TYR A 458 5.78 -10.25 -14.60
CA TYR A 458 4.87 -10.47 -15.73
C TYR A 458 3.58 -9.71 -15.47
N SER A 459 3.15 -8.86 -16.41
CA SER A 459 1.89 -8.12 -16.29
C SER A 459 0.69 -9.07 -16.33
N VAL A 460 -0.22 -8.95 -15.37
CA VAL A 460 -1.47 -9.72 -15.33
C VAL A 460 -2.63 -8.77 -15.66
N ASP A 461 -3.27 -8.98 -16.80
CA ASP A 461 -4.50 -8.25 -17.12
C ASP A 461 -5.70 -8.80 -16.34
N ALA A 462 -6.78 -8.00 -16.24
CA ALA A 462 -7.94 -8.34 -15.42
C ALA A 462 -8.69 -9.61 -15.90
N ALA A 463 -8.70 -9.90 -17.21
CA ALA A 463 -9.35 -11.09 -17.75
C ALA A 463 -8.51 -12.34 -17.43
N SER A 464 -7.19 -12.28 -17.65
CA SER A 464 -6.25 -13.34 -17.25
C SER A 464 -6.30 -13.61 -15.74
N LEU A 465 -6.37 -12.57 -14.91
CA LEU A 465 -6.49 -12.68 -13.45
C LEU A 465 -7.75 -13.46 -13.01
N GLY A 466 -8.90 -13.12 -13.60
CA GLY A 466 -10.19 -13.77 -13.30
C GLY A 466 -10.32 -15.18 -13.87
N GLN A 467 -9.86 -15.40 -15.11
CA GLN A 467 -10.07 -16.66 -15.84
C GLN A 467 -9.08 -17.77 -15.42
N SER A 468 -7.85 -17.42 -15.01
CA SER A 468 -6.80 -18.40 -14.67
C SER A 468 -6.90 -18.98 -13.25
N GLY A 469 -7.86 -18.54 -12.44
CA GLY A 469 -8.03 -19.00 -11.06
C GLY A 469 -7.00 -18.44 -10.07
N VAL A 470 -6.26 -17.39 -10.45
CA VAL A 470 -5.20 -16.79 -9.60
C VAL A 470 -5.63 -15.54 -8.84
N ALA A 471 -6.84 -15.00 -9.09
CA ALA A 471 -7.37 -13.83 -8.37
C ALA A 471 -7.31 -13.95 -6.83
N GLY A 472 -7.61 -15.14 -6.28
CA GLY A 472 -7.52 -15.41 -4.84
C GLY A 472 -6.09 -15.60 -4.29
N ARG A 473 -5.05 -15.40 -5.10
CA ARG A 473 -3.63 -15.59 -4.75
C ARG A 473 -2.83 -14.28 -4.72
N VAL A 474 -3.50 -13.13 -4.86
CA VAL A 474 -2.87 -11.81 -4.73
C VAL A 474 -2.49 -11.59 -3.27
N GLY A 475 -1.21 -11.72 -2.94
CA GLY A 475 -0.72 -11.84 -1.55
C GLY A 475 -0.65 -10.51 -0.78
N GLY A 476 -0.63 -9.38 -1.49
CA GLY A 476 -0.56 -8.05 -0.89
C GLY A 476 -0.42 -6.94 -1.92
N THR A 477 -0.09 -5.73 -1.45
CA THR A 477 0.18 -4.58 -2.31
C THR A 477 1.61 -4.08 -2.15
N LEU A 478 2.19 -3.60 -3.25
CA LEU A 478 3.47 -2.89 -3.29
C LEU A 478 3.30 -1.51 -3.93
N SER A 479 4.12 -0.53 -3.55
CA SER A 479 4.17 0.76 -4.25
C SER A 479 4.62 0.59 -5.71
N ALA A 480 4.16 1.47 -6.60
CA ALA A 480 4.59 1.50 -8.00
C ALA A 480 6.13 1.63 -8.13
N ALA A 481 6.74 2.44 -7.26
CA ALA A 481 8.19 2.63 -7.22
C ALA A 481 8.94 1.35 -6.81
N SER A 482 8.36 0.48 -5.97
CA SER A 482 8.96 -0.78 -5.59
C SER A 482 8.76 -1.88 -6.64
N LEU A 483 7.57 -1.98 -7.24
CA LEU A 483 7.31 -2.88 -8.37
C LEU A 483 8.22 -2.58 -9.57
N ALA A 484 8.50 -1.30 -9.84
CA ALA A 484 9.45 -0.88 -10.88
C ALA A 484 10.91 -1.30 -10.63
N ARG A 485 11.25 -1.80 -9.43
CA ARG A 485 12.57 -2.41 -9.14
C ARG A 485 12.63 -3.91 -9.47
N VAL A 486 11.51 -4.56 -9.79
CA VAL A 486 11.49 -5.95 -10.28
C VAL A 486 11.60 -5.93 -11.82
N PRO A 487 12.66 -6.51 -12.42
CA PRO A 487 12.86 -6.49 -13.86
C PRO A 487 11.66 -7.03 -14.65
N ALA A 488 11.08 -6.20 -15.51
CA ALA A 488 9.96 -6.60 -16.36
C ALA A 488 10.35 -7.74 -17.31
N SER A 489 9.49 -8.73 -17.44
CA SER A 489 9.69 -9.87 -18.33
C SER A 489 9.61 -9.48 -19.81
N GLY A 490 8.75 -8.49 -20.14
CA GLY A 490 8.32 -8.13 -21.50
C GLY A 490 7.12 -8.94 -22.00
N VAL A 491 6.58 -9.86 -21.18
CA VAL A 491 5.51 -10.81 -21.53
C VAL A 491 4.42 -10.77 -20.46
N SER A 492 3.15 -10.72 -20.89
CA SER A 492 2.01 -10.82 -19.97
C SER A 492 1.76 -12.25 -19.52
N PHE A 493 1.32 -12.41 -18.27
CA PHE A 493 0.77 -13.67 -17.77
C PHE A 493 -0.62 -13.88 -18.39
N THR A 494 -0.77 -14.93 -19.21
CA THR A 494 -2.02 -15.25 -19.91
C THR A 494 -2.79 -16.43 -19.29
N GLY A 495 -2.23 -17.05 -18.24
CA GLY A 495 -2.65 -18.36 -17.74
C GLY A 495 -1.98 -19.55 -18.47
N LEU A 496 -1.28 -19.33 -19.58
CA LEU A 496 -0.40 -20.32 -20.20
C LEU A 496 0.92 -20.38 -19.41
N VAL A 497 1.23 -21.54 -18.82
CA VAL A 497 2.37 -21.74 -17.92
C VAL A 497 3.17 -22.99 -18.27
N SER A 498 4.47 -22.99 -17.98
CA SER A 498 5.32 -24.18 -18.15
C SER A 498 6.34 -24.28 -17.02
N VAL A 499 6.73 -25.51 -16.67
CA VAL A 499 7.86 -25.73 -15.76
C VAL A 499 9.14 -25.80 -16.62
N PRO A 500 10.16 -24.94 -16.38
CA PRO A 500 11.39 -24.95 -17.16
C PRO A 500 12.03 -26.34 -17.23
N GLY A 501 12.34 -26.80 -18.44
CA GLY A 501 12.93 -28.12 -18.70
C GLY A 501 11.96 -29.32 -18.71
N SER A 502 10.68 -29.14 -18.37
CA SER A 502 9.70 -30.25 -18.34
C SER A 502 9.19 -30.70 -19.72
N GLY A 503 9.39 -29.89 -20.76
CA GLY A 503 8.81 -30.10 -22.09
C GLY A 503 7.27 -30.03 -22.15
N SER A 504 6.60 -29.72 -21.03
CA SER A 504 5.15 -29.76 -20.89
C SER A 504 4.57 -28.38 -20.55
N THR A 505 3.56 -27.96 -21.30
CA THR A 505 2.83 -26.72 -21.06
C THR A 505 1.48 -27.03 -20.41
N SER A 506 0.98 -26.13 -19.57
CA SER A 506 -0.36 -26.21 -18.98
C SER A 506 -1.09 -24.88 -19.13
N VAL A 507 -2.42 -24.94 -19.15
CA VAL A 507 -3.28 -23.75 -19.08
C VAL A 507 -4.02 -23.75 -17.75
N LEU A 508 -3.77 -22.73 -16.94
CA LEU A 508 -4.51 -22.50 -15.70
C LEU A 508 -5.90 -21.96 -16.02
N GLY A 509 -6.91 -22.40 -15.28
CA GLY A 509 -8.30 -21.99 -15.47
C GLY A 509 -9.04 -21.92 -14.13
N SER A 510 -10.27 -21.40 -14.17
CA SER A 510 -11.14 -21.37 -13.00
C SER A 510 -11.32 -22.78 -12.41
N GLY A 511 -10.82 -22.97 -11.19
CA GLY A 511 -10.87 -24.24 -10.45
C GLY A 511 -9.84 -25.31 -10.84
N GLY A 512 -8.76 -25.01 -11.59
CA GLY A 512 -7.70 -26.00 -11.84
C GLY A 512 -6.81 -25.73 -13.05
N ARG A 513 -6.18 -26.77 -13.59
CA ARG A 513 -5.28 -26.72 -14.76
C ARG A 513 -5.64 -27.74 -15.83
N PHE A 514 -5.41 -27.41 -17.10
CA PHE A 514 -5.42 -28.35 -18.21
C PHE A 514 -3.98 -28.63 -18.66
N VAL A 515 -3.62 -29.91 -18.80
CA VAL A 515 -2.30 -30.32 -19.28
C VAL A 515 -2.32 -30.32 -20.81
N TRP A 516 -1.38 -29.65 -21.46
CA TRP A 516 -1.32 -29.60 -22.93
C TRP A 516 -0.32 -30.64 -23.45
N ALA A 517 -0.84 -31.79 -23.89
CA ALA A 517 -0.02 -32.92 -24.35
C ALA A 517 0.56 -32.73 -25.77
N GLY A 518 -0.06 -31.88 -26.59
CA GLY A 518 0.46 -31.54 -27.92
C GLY A 518 -0.59 -30.88 -28.83
N GLY A 519 -0.15 -30.42 -29.99
CA GLY A 519 -1.00 -29.68 -30.93
C GLY A 519 -1.14 -28.19 -30.61
N GLY A 520 -1.90 -27.48 -31.43
CA GLY A 520 -2.27 -26.07 -31.24
C GLY A 520 -1.12 -25.07 -31.36
N GLY A 521 0.08 -25.51 -31.76
CA GLY A 521 1.27 -24.65 -31.79
C GLY A 521 1.81 -24.28 -30.40
N VAL A 522 1.40 -24.98 -29.33
CA VAL A 522 1.75 -24.64 -27.94
C VAL A 522 3.26 -24.57 -27.68
N ALA A 523 4.06 -25.36 -28.42
CA ALA A 523 5.51 -25.42 -28.26
C ALA A 523 6.22 -24.13 -28.74
N SER A 524 5.59 -23.31 -29.57
CA SER A 524 6.11 -22.00 -30.00
C SER A 524 5.47 -20.82 -29.24
N ALA A 525 4.60 -21.07 -28.27
CA ALA A 525 3.93 -20.03 -27.50
C ALA A 525 4.72 -19.64 -26.24
N SER A 526 4.71 -18.35 -25.92
CA SER A 526 5.39 -17.78 -24.74
C SER A 526 4.66 -18.13 -23.44
N ALA A 527 4.85 -19.34 -22.94
CA ALA A 527 4.36 -19.77 -21.64
C ALA A 527 5.14 -19.07 -20.50
N THR A 528 4.44 -18.68 -19.43
CA THR A 528 5.09 -18.10 -18.24
C THR A 528 5.79 -19.21 -17.44
N PRO A 529 7.08 -19.06 -17.05
CA PRO A 529 7.75 -20.06 -16.24
C PRO A 529 7.13 -20.13 -14.85
N VAL A 530 6.92 -21.34 -14.34
CA VAL A 530 6.43 -21.60 -12.98
C VAL A 530 7.19 -22.76 -12.33
N THR A 531 7.13 -22.85 -10.99
CA THR A 531 7.65 -24.03 -10.28
C THR A 531 6.67 -25.19 -10.33
N GLN A 532 7.17 -26.42 -10.17
CA GLN A 532 6.34 -27.62 -10.06
C GLN A 532 5.36 -27.51 -8.88
N ALA A 533 5.83 -27.01 -7.72
CA ALA A 533 4.98 -26.81 -6.53
C ALA A 533 3.86 -25.78 -6.77
N PHE A 534 4.13 -24.70 -7.52
CA PHE A 534 3.08 -23.77 -7.93
C PHE A 534 2.06 -24.47 -8.82
N LEU A 535 2.51 -25.21 -9.84
CA LEU A 535 1.63 -25.92 -10.76
C LEU A 535 0.76 -26.96 -10.05
N ASP A 536 1.33 -27.72 -9.11
CA ASP A 536 0.64 -28.76 -8.33
C ASP A 536 -0.41 -28.22 -7.35
N SER A 537 -0.36 -26.94 -7.02
CA SER A 537 -1.44 -26.28 -6.29
C SER A 537 -2.70 -26.00 -7.13
N PHE A 538 -2.75 -26.38 -8.41
CA PHE A 538 -3.93 -26.34 -9.28
C PHE A 538 -4.31 -27.77 -9.70
N PRO A 539 -5.49 -28.32 -9.32
CA PRO A 539 -5.87 -29.68 -9.68
C PRO A 539 -6.04 -29.86 -11.20
N VAL A 540 -5.66 -31.02 -11.73
CA VAL A 540 -5.80 -31.34 -13.17
C VAL A 540 -7.28 -31.56 -13.51
N LYS A 541 -7.81 -30.78 -14.45
CA LYS A 541 -9.19 -30.85 -14.95
C LYS A 541 -9.33 -31.68 -16.23
N GLY A 542 -8.24 -31.91 -16.96
CA GLY A 542 -8.22 -32.65 -18.21
C GLY A 542 -6.92 -32.43 -19.00
N THR A 543 -6.85 -33.10 -20.16
CA THR A 543 -5.72 -33.03 -21.09
C THR A 543 -6.18 -32.48 -22.44
N VAL A 544 -5.40 -31.56 -22.99
CA VAL A 544 -5.60 -30.99 -24.33
C VAL A 544 -4.63 -31.67 -25.31
N SER A 545 -5.18 -32.15 -26.42
CA SER A 545 -4.43 -32.78 -27.53
C SER A 545 -5.00 -32.33 -28.87
N VAL A 546 -4.34 -32.70 -29.97
CA VAL A 546 -4.93 -32.61 -31.33
C VAL A 546 -6.33 -33.27 -31.32
N GLY A 547 -7.31 -32.61 -31.94
CA GLY A 547 -8.71 -33.01 -31.95
C GLY A 547 -9.55 -32.53 -30.76
N SER A 548 -8.94 -31.99 -29.70
CA SER A 548 -9.67 -31.42 -28.56
C SER A 548 -10.44 -30.15 -28.95
N PHE A 549 -11.58 -29.92 -28.29
CA PHE A 549 -12.34 -28.67 -28.40
C PHE A 549 -12.07 -27.76 -27.20
N VAL A 550 -11.72 -26.51 -27.48
CA VAL A 550 -11.38 -25.49 -26.46
C VAL A 550 -12.15 -24.19 -26.72
N LYS A 551 -12.49 -23.44 -25.67
CA LYS A 551 -13.09 -22.10 -25.79
C LYS A 551 -12.61 -21.14 -24.71
N GLY A 552 -12.62 -19.85 -25.05
CA GLY A 552 -12.52 -18.77 -24.07
C GLY A 552 -13.87 -18.47 -23.44
N ASP A 553 -14.04 -17.28 -22.87
CA ASP A 553 -15.36 -16.83 -22.36
C ASP A 553 -16.37 -16.59 -23.50
N GLY A 554 -15.89 -16.31 -24.72
CA GLY A 554 -16.72 -16.11 -25.90
C GLY A 554 -17.45 -17.36 -26.42
N ALA A 555 -18.29 -17.15 -27.45
CA ALA A 555 -19.05 -18.21 -28.11
C ALA A 555 -18.20 -19.07 -29.08
N THR A 556 -17.08 -18.54 -29.58
CA THR A 556 -16.19 -19.26 -30.51
C THR A 556 -15.55 -20.48 -29.84
N VAL A 557 -15.82 -21.65 -30.39
CA VAL A 557 -15.13 -22.91 -30.07
C VAL A 557 -14.04 -23.12 -31.11
N TYR A 558 -12.88 -23.59 -30.66
CA TYR A 558 -11.74 -23.93 -31.50
C TYR A 558 -11.51 -25.43 -31.45
N ILE A 559 -11.14 -26.04 -32.57
CA ILE A 559 -10.52 -27.36 -32.58
C ILE A 559 -8.99 -27.20 -32.59
N VAL A 560 -8.33 -27.99 -31.74
CA VAL A 560 -6.86 -28.04 -31.65
C VAL A 560 -6.32 -28.82 -32.86
N GLY A 561 -5.70 -28.13 -33.81
CA GLY A 561 -4.98 -28.74 -34.92
C GLY A 561 -3.55 -29.18 -34.52
N PRO A 562 -2.75 -29.71 -35.45
CA PRO A 562 -1.35 -30.07 -35.17
C PRO A 562 -0.46 -28.88 -34.79
N SER A 563 -0.69 -27.71 -35.40
CA SER A 563 0.16 -26.51 -35.26
C SER A 563 -0.59 -25.23 -34.94
N ASP A 564 -1.93 -25.27 -34.86
CA ASP A 564 -2.78 -24.08 -34.75
C ASP A 564 -4.13 -24.38 -34.06
N LEU A 565 -4.83 -23.33 -33.64
CA LEU A 565 -6.22 -23.38 -33.20
C LEU A 565 -7.15 -22.91 -34.31
N LYS A 566 -8.04 -23.80 -34.78
CA LYS A 566 -8.98 -23.50 -35.86
C LYS A 566 -10.35 -23.11 -35.28
N PRO A 567 -10.82 -21.85 -35.41
CA PRO A 567 -12.16 -21.47 -34.95
C PRO A 567 -13.22 -22.18 -35.79
N ILE A 568 -14.24 -22.73 -35.13
CA ILE A 568 -15.30 -23.50 -35.79
C ILE A 568 -16.44 -22.55 -36.20
N SER A 569 -16.87 -22.61 -37.46
CA SER A 569 -17.81 -21.61 -38.02
C SER A 569 -19.23 -21.69 -37.48
N SER A 570 -19.67 -22.84 -36.97
CA SER A 570 -21.02 -23.02 -36.43
C SER A 570 -21.12 -24.25 -35.52
N TRP A 571 -22.20 -24.32 -34.72
CA TRP A 571 -22.51 -25.53 -33.93
C TRP A 571 -22.68 -26.77 -34.81
N GLY A 572 -23.29 -26.63 -35.99
CA GLY A 572 -23.39 -27.71 -36.98
C GLY A 572 -22.03 -28.19 -37.49
N SER A 573 -21.07 -27.28 -37.67
CA SER A 573 -19.69 -27.63 -38.04
C SER A 573 -18.97 -28.39 -36.94
N LEU A 574 -19.22 -28.03 -35.68
CA LEU A 574 -18.67 -28.71 -34.51
C LEU A 574 -19.23 -30.14 -34.39
N LEU A 575 -20.54 -30.33 -34.56
CA LEU A 575 -21.16 -31.65 -34.58
C LEU A 575 -20.70 -32.49 -35.80
N ALA A 576 -20.37 -31.86 -36.93
CA ALA A 576 -19.82 -32.53 -38.11
C ALA A 576 -18.36 -33.03 -37.92
N LEU A 577 -17.69 -32.66 -36.83
CA LEU A 577 -16.37 -33.17 -36.42
C LEU A 577 -16.46 -34.28 -35.37
N LEU A 578 -17.66 -34.80 -35.12
CA LEU A 578 -17.93 -35.86 -34.15
C LEU A 578 -18.64 -37.06 -34.79
N PRO A 579 -18.57 -38.26 -34.18
CA PRO A 579 -19.44 -39.36 -34.53
C PRO A 579 -20.92 -38.98 -34.42
N PRO A 580 -21.81 -39.48 -35.29
CA PRO A 580 -23.25 -39.20 -35.20
C PRO A 580 -23.83 -39.50 -33.81
N GLY A 581 -24.51 -38.51 -33.22
CA GLY A 581 -25.12 -38.61 -31.89
C GLY A 581 -24.18 -38.37 -30.70
N ALA A 582 -22.88 -38.11 -30.91
CA ALA A 582 -21.96 -37.80 -29.83
C ALA A 582 -22.08 -36.35 -29.33
N THR A 583 -21.96 -36.16 -28.01
CA THR A 583 -21.94 -34.84 -27.36
C THR A 583 -20.51 -34.28 -27.30
N PRO A 584 -20.26 -33.02 -27.67
CA PRO A 584 -18.94 -32.41 -27.56
C PRO A 584 -18.52 -32.14 -26.12
N THR A 585 -17.30 -32.57 -25.77
CA THR A 585 -16.61 -32.09 -24.57
C THR A 585 -15.79 -30.86 -24.94
N ILE A 586 -16.17 -29.68 -24.43
CA ILE A 586 -15.50 -28.40 -24.72
C ILE A 586 -14.82 -27.89 -23.44
N MET A 587 -13.50 -27.69 -23.49
CA MET A 587 -12.72 -27.20 -22.36
C MET A 587 -12.67 -25.66 -22.34
N THR A 588 -13.29 -25.04 -21.34
CA THR A 588 -13.22 -23.60 -21.12
C THR A 588 -11.93 -23.22 -20.39
N MET A 589 -11.19 -22.25 -20.93
CA MET A 589 -9.90 -21.77 -20.41
C MET A 589 -9.71 -20.27 -20.71
N PRO A 590 -8.67 -19.58 -20.19
CA PRO A 590 -8.50 -18.15 -20.41
C PRO A 590 -8.41 -17.77 -21.89
N THR A 591 -9.13 -16.72 -22.27
CA THR A 591 -9.12 -16.17 -23.63
C THR A 591 -7.71 -15.71 -24.02
N ALA A 592 -6.95 -15.14 -23.08
CA ALA A 592 -5.55 -14.73 -23.31
C ALA A 592 -4.62 -15.92 -23.58
N ALA A 593 -4.83 -17.08 -22.94
CA ALA A 593 -4.04 -18.28 -23.21
C ALA A 593 -4.30 -18.82 -24.61
N LEU A 594 -5.55 -18.77 -25.09
CA LEU A 594 -5.91 -19.13 -26.46
C LEU A 594 -5.36 -18.14 -27.49
N ALA A 595 -5.37 -16.84 -27.18
CA ALA A 595 -4.84 -15.79 -28.05
C ALA A 595 -3.29 -15.82 -28.18
N ALA A 596 -2.59 -16.48 -27.24
CA ALA A 596 -1.15 -16.70 -27.30
C ALA A 596 -0.76 -17.88 -28.23
N LEU A 597 -1.72 -18.62 -28.76
CA LEU A 597 -1.51 -19.78 -29.64
C LEU A 597 -1.72 -19.39 -31.12
N PRO A 598 -0.99 -19.99 -32.08
CA PRO A 598 -1.18 -19.71 -33.50
C PRO A 598 -2.63 -19.91 -33.97
N ALA A 599 -3.20 -18.88 -34.59
CA ALA A 599 -4.53 -18.94 -35.17
C ALA A 599 -4.52 -19.67 -36.53
N GLY A 600 -5.41 -20.63 -36.69
CA GLY A 600 -5.62 -21.38 -37.92
C GLY A 600 -6.81 -20.88 -38.74
N ARG A 601 -6.99 -21.45 -39.94
CA ARG A 601 -8.20 -21.23 -40.76
C ARG A 601 -9.48 -21.59 -40.01
N VAL A 602 -10.58 -20.95 -40.39
CA VAL A 602 -11.92 -21.33 -39.94
C VAL A 602 -12.23 -22.76 -40.37
N ALA A 603 -12.71 -23.59 -39.43
CA ALA A 603 -13.23 -24.93 -39.72
C ALA A 603 -14.69 -24.84 -40.17
N LEU A 604 -14.94 -25.17 -41.44
CA LEU A 604 -16.25 -25.25 -42.07
C LEU A 604 -16.94 -26.60 -41.78
N THR A 605 -18.26 -26.67 -41.97
CA THR A 605 -19.02 -27.92 -41.88
C THR A 605 -18.49 -28.93 -42.90
N SER A 606 -17.98 -30.07 -42.45
CA SER A 606 -17.57 -31.14 -43.38
C SER A 606 -18.78 -31.67 -44.17
N GLY A 607 -18.58 -32.05 -45.44
CA GLY A 607 -19.63 -32.66 -46.26
C GLY A 607 -20.77 -31.70 -46.63
N THR A 608 -20.46 -30.42 -46.86
CA THR A 608 -21.42 -29.43 -47.39
C THR A 608 -20.85 -28.73 -48.62
N LEU A 609 -21.73 -28.11 -49.42
CA LEU A 609 -21.32 -27.33 -50.58
C LEU A 609 -21.19 -25.85 -50.21
N VAL A 610 -20.05 -25.26 -50.58
CA VAL A 610 -19.67 -23.89 -50.27
C VAL A 610 -19.21 -23.16 -51.53
N ARG A 611 -19.53 -21.86 -51.61
CA ARG A 611 -18.92 -20.94 -52.58
C ARG A 611 -18.66 -19.56 -51.98
N SER A 612 -17.86 -18.75 -52.67
CA SER A 612 -17.73 -17.33 -52.39
C SER A 612 -18.77 -16.53 -53.20
N PRO A 613 -19.26 -15.39 -52.70
CA PRO A 613 -19.91 -14.39 -53.56
C PRO A 613 -19.01 -13.90 -54.71
N GLU A 614 -17.69 -13.95 -54.52
CA GLU A 614 -16.66 -13.45 -55.45
C GLU A 614 -16.26 -14.48 -56.53
N ASN A 615 -16.55 -15.78 -56.31
CA ASN A 615 -16.17 -16.86 -57.22
C ASN A 615 -17.30 -17.88 -57.36
N ALA A 616 -17.81 -18.05 -58.58
CA ALA A 616 -18.92 -18.95 -58.90
C ALA A 616 -18.60 -20.44 -58.71
N THR A 617 -17.33 -20.82 -58.58
CA THR A 617 -16.91 -22.22 -58.36
C THR A 617 -17.43 -22.72 -57.01
N VAL A 618 -18.17 -23.82 -57.05
CA VAL A 618 -18.68 -24.50 -55.85
C VAL A 618 -17.73 -25.62 -55.47
N TYR A 619 -17.48 -25.76 -54.17
CA TYR A 619 -16.62 -26.80 -53.62
C TYR A 619 -17.38 -27.63 -52.58
N LEU A 620 -17.10 -28.92 -52.53
CA LEU A 620 -17.38 -29.77 -51.38
C LEU A 620 -16.32 -29.50 -50.30
N VAL A 621 -16.74 -29.16 -49.07
CA VAL A 621 -15.84 -29.13 -47.90
C VAL A 621 -15.48 -30.56 -47.53
N ASN A 622 -14.21 -30.92 -47.66
CA ASN A 622 -13.74 -32.27 -47.39
C ASN A 622 -12.99 -32.32 -46.06
N GLY A 623 -13.76 -32.46 -44.97
CA GLY A 623 -13.27 -32.47 -43.60
C GLY A 623 -12.52 -31.21 -43.21
N LEU A 624 -11.43 -31.39 -42.47
CA LEU A 624 -10.49 -30.33 -42.16
C LEU A 624 -9.36 -30.22 -43.19
N SER A 625 -9.34 -31.09 -44.20
CA SER A 625 -8.18 -31.35 -45.05
C SER A 625 -8.10 -30.43 -46.27
N ASN A 626 -9.11 -30.47 -47.16
CA ASN A 626 -9.11 -29.73 -48.43
C ASN A 626 -10.54 -29.38 -48.90
N LYS A 627 -10.64 -28.70 -50.05
CA LYS A 627 -11.91 -28.42 -50.75
C LYS A 627 -11.88 -29.03 -52.15
N ILE A 628 -12.95 -29.71 -52.56
CA ILE A 628 -13.02 -30.46 -53.83
C ILE A 628 -13.99 -29.75 -54.78
N ALA A 629 -13.50 -29.32 -55.95
CA ALA A 629 -14.35 -28.75 -57.00
C ALA A 629 -15.11 -29.85 -57.77
N PHE A 630 -16.22 -29.51 -58.41
CA PHE A 630 -17.01 -30.45 -59.21
C PHE A 630 -17.67 -29.75 -60.39
N SER A 631 -17.99 -30.50 -61.45
CA SER A 631 -18.53 -29.96 -62.71
C SER A 631 -20.07 -29.91 -62.76
N THR A 632 -20.76 -30.69 -61.94
CA THR A 632 -22.24 -30.74 -61.89
C THR A 632 -22.75 -31.16 -60.51
N PHE A 633 -23.86 -30.54 -60.07
CA PHE A 633 -24.56 -30.92 -58.84
C PHE A 633 -25.14 -32.34 -58.89
N ASP A 634 -25.26 -32.96 -60.07
CA ASP A 634 -25.66 -34.37 -60.18
C ASP A 634 -24.70 -35.31 -59.44
N VAL A 635 -23.40 -34.98 -59.44
CA VAL A 635 -22.38 -35.74 -58.69
C VAL A 635 -22.61 -35.63 -57.19
N THR A 636 -22.80 -34.42 -56.65
CA THR A 636 -22.99 -34.23 -55.20
C THR A 636 -24.34 -34.82 -54.75
N ALA A 637 -25.40 -34.65 -55.53
CA ALA A 637 -26.69 -35.27 -55.28
C ALA A 637 -26.62 -36.81 -55.31
N SER A 638 -25.79 -37.40 -56.18
CA SER A 638 -25.62 -38.87 -56.24
C SER A 638 -25.10 -39.47 -54.93
N ILE A 639 -24.20 -38.77 -54.23
CA ILE A 639 -23.63 -39.19 -52.94
C ILE A 639 -24.43 -38.71 -51.72
N GLY A 640 -25.54 -37.99 -51.93
CA GLY A 640 -26.39 -37.48 -50.85
C GLY A 640 -25.92 -36.16 -50.24
N VAL A 641 -25.13 -35.36 -50.97
CA VAL A 641 -24.74 -34.01 -50.56
C VAL A 641 -25.49 -32.96 -51.38
N ASP A 642 -26.36 -32.23 -50.70
CA ASP A 642 -27.12 -31.10 -51.21
C ASP A 642 -26.89 -29.85 -50.34
N GLY A 643 -27.62 -28.78 -50.65
CA GLY A 643 -27.52 -27.49 -49.96
C GLY A 643 -26.26 -26.69 -50.33
N LEU A 644 -26.45 -25.42 -50.70
CA LEU A 644 -25.36 -24.49 -51.00
C LEU A 644 -25.31 -23.38 -49.95
N SER A 645 -24.12 -23.17 -49.39
CA SER A 645 -23.84 -22.09 -48.44
C SER A 645 -22.75 -21.14 -48.96
N PHE A 646 -22.71 -19.94 -48.39
CA PHE A 646 -21.75 -18.90 -48.77
C PHE A 646 -20.78 -18.60 -47.62
N VAL A 647 -19.52 -18.38 -47.97
CA VAL A 647 -18.44 -17.98 -47.06
C VAL A 647 -17.56 -16.94 -47.76
N SER A 648 -16.70 -16.22 -47.05
CA SER A 648 -15.76 -15.29 -47.70
C SER A 648 -14.72 -16.04 -48.55
N GLN A 649 -14.19 -15.38 -49.58
CA GLN A 649 -13.12 -15.93 -50.40
C GLN A 649 -11.89 -16.32 -49.54
N SER A 650 -11.52 -15.47 -48.58
CA SER A 650 -10.42 -15.71 -47.64
C SER A 650 -10.57 -17.00 -46.80
N VAL A 651 -11.80 -17.40 -46.45
CA VAL A 651 -12.05 -18.65 -45.72
C VAL A 651 -11.92 -19.86 -46.65
N LEU A 652 -12.34 -19.75 -47.91
CA LEU A 652 -12.11 -20.81 -48.91
C LEU A 652 -10.64 -20.96 -49.26
N ASP A 653 -9.89 -19.87 -49.41
CA ASP A 653 -8.48 -19.90 -49.80
C ASP A 653 -7.61 -20.59 -48.73
N GLY A 654 -8.02 -20.54 -47.46
CA GLY A 654 -7.40 -21.32 -46.39
C GLY A 654 -7.46 -22.85 -46.59
N TYR A 655 -8.42 -23.36 -47.38
CA TYR A 655 -8.53 -24.77 -47.74
C TYR A 655 -7.79 -25.06 -49.06
N PRO A 656 -6.78 -25.96 -49.07
CA PRO A 656 -6.16 -26.44 -50.31
C PRO A 656 -7.21 -26.97 -51.29
N VAL A 657 -7.03 -26.76 -52.59
CA VAL A 657 -7.90 -27.36 -53.61
C VAL A 657 -7.42 -28.78 -53.91
N ALA A 658 -8.33 -29.75 -53.95
CA ALA A 658 -7.98 -31.12 -54.35
C ALA A 658 -7.56 -31.17 -55.83
N GLY A 659 -6.55 -31.99 -56.15
CA GLY A 659 -6.01 -32.11 -57.51
C GLY A 659 -6.95 -32.82 -58.52
N SER A 660 -8.04 -33.44 -58.05
CA SER A 660 -9.07 -34.05 -58.87
C SER A 660 -10.43 -33.41 -58.60
N LEU A 661 -11.29 -33.37 -59.62
CA LEU A 661 -12.71 -33.04 -59.46
C LEU A 661 -13.44 -34.19 -58.77
N LEU A 662 -14.47 -33.88 -57.99
CA LEU A 662 -15.41 -34.88 -57.50
C LEU A 662 -16.12 -35.52 -58.70
N GLY A 663 -16.14 -36.85 -58.74
CA GLY A 663 -16.92 -37.65 -59.68
C GLY A 663 -17.86 -38.60 -58.95
N TYR A 664 -18.56 -39.45 -59.70
CA TYR A 664 -19.49 -40.44 -59.11
C TYR A 664 -18.79 -41.52 -58.27
N GLY A 665 -17.46 -41.65 -58.33
CA GLY A 665 -16.66 -42.54 -57.50
C GLY A 665 -15.98 -41.80 -56.34
N VAL A 666 -16.08 -42.33 -55.12
CA VAL A 666 -15.40 -41.79 -53.93
C VAL A 666 -14.77 -42.90 -53.10
N THR A 667 -13.62 -42.62 -52.48
CA THR A 667 -12.97 -43.54 -51.53
C THR A 667 -13.20 -43.03 -50.11
N CYS A 668 -13.73 -43.89 -49.24
CA CYS A 668 -13.96 -43.59 -47.83
C CYS A 668 -13.36 -44.69 -46.95
N ARG A 669 -12.42 -44.32 -46.06
CA ARG A 669 -11.72 -45.26 -45.15
C ARG A 669 -11.13 -46.50 -45.85
N GLY A 670 -10.61 -46.30 -47.07
CA GLY A 670 -10.02 -47.36 -47.89
C GLY A 670 -11.01 -48.23 -48.66
N VAL A 671 -12.33 -48.01 -48.52
CA VAL A 671 -13.36 -48.66 -49.33
C VAL A 671 -13.82 -47.72 -50.44
N ASP A 672 -13.96 -48.25 -51.65
CA ASP A 672 -14.45 -47.51 -52.81
C ASP A 672 -15.97 -47.63 -52.94
N TYR A 673 -16.61 -46.51 -53.26
CA TYR A 673 -18.06 -46.39 -53.41
C TYR A 673 -18.42 -45.66 -54.70
N VAL A 674 -19.60 -45.96 -55.23
CA VAL A 674 -20.28 -45.08 -56.20
C VAL A 674 -21.49 -44.39 -55.58
N GLY A 675 -21.70 -43.12 -55.95
CA GLY A 675 -22.90 -42.36 -55.61
C GLY A 675 -24.10 -42.83 -56.41
N ALA A 676 -25.17 -43.22 -55.74
CA ALA A 676 -26.38 -43.75 -56.36
C ALA A 676 -27.62 -43.27 -55.59
N SER A 677 -28.41 -42.39 -56.21
CA SER A 677 -29.66 -41.83 -55.66
C SER A 677 -29.57 -41.37 -54.20
N GLY A 678 -28.56 -40.55 -53.87
CA GLY A 678 -28.38 -39.98 -52.54
C GLY A 678 -27.68 -40.88 -51.52
N THR A 679 -27.09 -42.00 -51.97
CA THR A 679 -26.44 -42.99 -51.09
C THR A 679 -25.16 -43.53 -51.72
N LEU A 680 -24.16 -43.81 -50.88
CA LEU A 680 -22.96 -44.52 -51.28
C LEU A 680 -23.23 -46.02 -51.42
N ARG A 681 -22.69 -46.63 -52.49
CA ARG A 681 -22.82 -48.04 -52.81
C ARG A 681 -21.44 -48.67 -52.85
N ALA A 682 -21.14 -49.55 -51.90
CA ALA A 682 -19.84 -50.18 -51.79
C ALA A 682 -19.53 -51.01 -53.04
N LEU A 683 -18.28 -50.93 -53.50
CA LEU A 683 -17.73 -51.74 -54.57
C LEU A 683 -16.74 -52.77 -54.00
N ASP A 684 -16.91 -54.01 -54.39
CA ASP A 684 -15.97 -55.09 -54.15
C ASP A 684 -15.03 -55.31 -55.35
N ALA A 685 -14.14 -56.31 -55.26
CA ALA A 685 -13.20 -56.64 -56.32
C ALA A 685 -13.88 -57.09 -57.65
N THR A 686 -15.13 -57.54 -57.61
CA THR A 686 -15.88 -58.02 -58.79
C THR A 686 -16.69 -56.92 -59.46
N THR A 687 -17.22 -55.98 -58.67
CA THR A 687 -18.08 -54.89 -59.11
C THR A 687 -17.28 -53.64 -59.47
N LYS A 688 -16.18 -53.33 -58.77
CA LYS A 688 -15.33 -52.16 -59.07
C LYS A 688 -14.91 -52.05 -60.54
N PRO A 689 -14.47 -53.13 -61.24
CA PRO A 689 -14.10 -53.04 -62.66
C PRO A 689 -15.26 -52.74 -63.62
N LEU A 690 -16.51 -52.89 -63.17
CA LEU A 690 -17.71 -52.65 -63.99
C LEU A 690 -18.09 -51.17 -64.07
N TYR A 691 -17.61 -50.34 -63.13
CA TYR A 691 -17.91 -48.92 -63.04
C TYR A 691 -16.71 -48.07 -63.52
N PRO A 692 -16.74 -47.51 -64.74
CA PRO A 692 -15.63 -46.74 -65.30
C PRO A 692 -15.59 -45.31 -64.75
N VAL A 693 -15.34 -45.17 -63.45
CA VAL A 693 -15.29 -43.88 -62.73
C VAL A 693 -13.94 -43.66 -62.05
N SER A 694 -13.52 -42.41 -61.95
CA SER A 694 -12.42 -42.00 -61.08
C SER A 694 -12.89 -41.92 -59.63
N PHE A 695 -12.04 -42.35 -58.69
CA PHE A 695 -12.32 -42.30 -57.25
C PHE A 695 -11.61 -41.10 -56.61
N THR A 696 -12.38 -40.20 -56.00
CA THR A 696 -11.81 -39.10 -55.20
C THR A 696 -11.83 -39.47 -53.72
N ALA A 697 -10.66 -39.40 -53.07
CA ALA A 697 -10.54 -39.71 -51.65
C ALA A 697 -11.22 -38.63 -50.79
N LEU A 698 -12.13 -39.07 -49.93
CA LEU A 698 -12.82 -38.23 -48.97
C LEU A 698 -12.23 -38.40 -47.57
N ASP A 699 -12.21 -37.29 -46.84
CA ASP A 699 -11.79 -37.20 -45.45
C ASP A 699 -12.78 -37.94 -44.54
N ASP A 700 -12.28 -38.49 -43.44
CA ASP A 700 -13.04 -39.27 -42.47
C ASP A 700 -14.29 -38.55 -41.93
N TYR A 701 -14.21 -37.23 -41.72
CA TYR A 701 -15.37 -36.43 -41.29
C TYR A 701 -16.41 -36.29 -42.40
N THR A 702 -15.98 -36.20 -43.66
CA THR A 702 -16.89 -36.19 -44.82
C THR A 702 -17.59 -37.54 -44.93
N CYS A 703 -16.81 -38.63 -44.90
CA CYS A 703 -17.31 -39.99 -45.01
C CYS A 703 -18.30 -40.38 -43.91
N ALA A 704 -18.10 -39.90 -42.69
CA ALA A 704 -19.01 -40.15 -41.57
C ALA A 704 -20.41 -39.50 -41.74
N ARG A 705 -20.56 -38.56 -42.68
CA ARG A 705 -21.84 -37.89 -42.98
C ARG A 705 -22.58 -38.46 -44.19
N LEU A 706 -21.96 -39.34 -44.97
CA LEU A 706 -22.57 -39.92 -46.16
C LEU A 706 -23.32 -41.21 -45.84
N THR A 707 -24.55 -41.35 -46.34
CA THR A 707 -25.38 -42.53 -46.09
C THR A 707 -24.92 -43.69 -46.98
N VAL A 708 -24.43 -44.78 -46.38
CA VAL A 708 -24.10 -46.02 -47.09
C VAL A 708 -25.36 -46.88 -47.22
N GLY A 709 -25.71 -47.23 -48.46
CA GLY A 709 -26.80 -48.15 -48.78
C GLY A 709 -26.31 -49.58 -49.04
N ALA A 710 -27.22 -50.43 -49.53
CA ALA A 710 -26.87 -51.76 -50.03
C ALA A 710 -25.80 -51.66 -51.15
N PRO A 711 -24.88 -52.65 -51.32
CA PRO A 711 -23.79 -52.62 -52.29
C PRO A 711 -24.19 -52.30 -53.74
N ALA A 712 -23.21 -51.89 -54.53
CA ALA A 712 -23.37 -51.73 -55.97
C ALA A 712 -23.57 -53.08 -56.66
N THR A 713 -24.26 -53.10 -57.80
CA THR A 713 -24.58 -54.33 -58.54
C THR A 713 -24.09 -54.23 -59.98
N LYS A 714 -24.01 -55.36 -60.70
CA LYS A 714 -23.71 -55.34 -62.14
C LYS A 714 -24.81 -54.72 -63.01
N PHE A 715 -25.92 -54.26 -62.42
CA PHE A 715 -27.02 -53.61 -63.13
C PHE A 715 -27.21 -52.18 -62.65
N ILE A 716 -27.49 -51.26 -63.56
CA ILE A 716 -27.92 -49.89 -63.21
C ILE A 716 -29.31 -49.61 -63.77
N ARG A 717 -30.06 -48.76 -63.07
CA ARG A 717 -31.35 -48.23 -63.53
C ARG A 717 -31.34 -46.72 -63.53
N THR A 718 -31.68 -46.10 -64.65
CA THR A 718 -31.77 -44.64 -64.79
C THR A 718 -33.18 -44.11 -64.49
N PRO A 719 -33.38 -42.79 -64.28
CA PRO A 719 -34.66 -42.24 -63.84
C PRO A 719 -35.83 -42.38 -64.82
N ASP A 720 -35.52 -42.57 -66.12
CA ASP A 720 -36.48 -42.93 -67.18
C ASP A 720 -37.03 -44.36 -67.05
N GLY A 721 -36.47 -45.16 -66.13
CA GLY A 721 -36.84 -46.54 -65.86
C GLY A 721 -36.00 -47.58 -66.59
N SER A 722 -35.15 -47.17 -67.54
CA SER A 722 -34.28 -48.06 -68.33
C SER A 722 -33.26 -48.80 -67.45
N ILE A 723 -33.11 -50.11 -67.69
CA ILE A 723 -32.14 -50.96 -66.98
C ILE A 723 -31.00 -51.34 -67.92
N PHE A 724 -29.77 -51.30 -67.43
CA PHE A 724 -28.56 -51.66 -68.19
C PHE A 724 -27.72 -52.68 -67.41
N LEU A 725 -27.13 -53.65 -68.12
CA LEU A 725 -26.04 -54.47 -67.62
C LEU A 725 -24.72 -53.69 -67.77
N LEU A 726 -23.88 -53.67 -66.73
CA LEU A 726 -22.53 -53.16 -66.79
C LEU A 726 -21.55 -54.29 -67.16
N GLU A 727 -20.86 -54.14 -68.29
CA GLU A 727 -19.94 -55.14 -68.81
C GLU A 727 -18.84 -54.46 -69.65
N GLY A 728 -17.58 -54.83 -69.44
CA GLY A 728 -16.44 -54.30 -70.22
C GLY A 728 -16.30 -52.78 -70.19
N GLY A 729 -16.66 -52.14 -69.06
CA GLY A 729 -16.68 -50.68 -68.92
C GLY A 729 -17.78 -49.97 -69.70
N LYS A 730 -18.82 -50.69 -70.16
CA LYS A 730 -19.96 -50.15 -70.91
C LYS A 730 -21.28 -50.50 -70.24
N LYS A 731 -22.29 -49.67 -70.44
CA LYS A 731 -23.69 -49.98 -70.11
C LYS A 731 -24.38 -50.58 -71.33
N ARG A 732 -24.97 -51.76 -71.20
CA ARG A 732 -25.66 -52.50 -72.26
C ARG A 732 -27.17 -52.48 -71.98
N PRO A 733 -28.01 -51.86 -72.82
CA PRO A 733 -29.43 -51.72 -72.51
C PRO A 733 -30.12 -53.09 -72.49
N ILE A 734 -31.04 -53.30 -71.53
CA ILE A 734 -31.80 -54.53 -71.39
C ILE A 734 -33.23 -54.30 -71.93
N ALA A 735 -33.61 -55.05 -72.96
CA ALA A 735 -34.82 -54.76 -73.74
C ALA A 735 -36.15 -55.05 -73.00
N ASN A 736 -36.16 -55.95 -72.01
CA ASN A 736 -37.35 -56.31 -71.23
C ASN A 736 -37.00 -57.05 -69.93
N MET A 737 -37.99 -57.24 -69.06
CA MET A 737 -37.79 -57.88 -67.74
C MET A 737 -37.44 -59.37 -67.80
N ASN A 738 -37.82 -60.10 -68.87
CA ASN A 738 -37.41 -61.50 -69.03
C ASN A 738 -35.90 -61.58 -69.25
N ARG A 739 -35.35 -60.71 -70.12
CA ARG A 739 -33.91 -60.61 -70.35
C ARG A 739 -33.16 -60.14 -69.10
N PHE A 740 -33.74 -59.26 -68.30
CA PHE A 740 -33.18 -58.89 -66.99
C PHE A 740 -33.08 -60.10 -66.05
N ALA A 741 -34.11 -60.95 -65.98
CA ALA A 741 -34.09 -62.17 -65.17
C ALA A 741 -33.02 -63.17 -65.67
N GLU A 742 -32.95 -63.43 -66.98
CA GLU A 742 -31.93 -64.30 -67.61
C GLU A 742 -30.49 -63.90 -67.26
N LEU A 743 -30.22 -62.59 -67.27
CA LEU A 743 -28.88 -62.05 -66.96
C LEU A 743 -28.54 -62.10 -65.46
N GLY A 744 -29.43 -62.61 -64.61
CA GLY A 744 -29.25 -62.74 -63.16
C GLY A 744 -29.81 -61.58 -62.35
N GLY A 745 -30.89 -60.95 -62.81
CA GLY A 745 -31.53 -59.77 -62.18
C GLY A 745 -32.04 -59.95 -60.75
N ALA A 746 -31.96 -61.15 -60.17
CA ALA A 746 -32.25 -61.42 -58.76
C ALA A 746 -31.37 -60.62 -57.78
N VAL A 747 -30.17 -60.16 -58.21
CA VAL A 747 -29.32 -59.26 -57.42
C VAL A 747 -29.85 -57.82 -57.35
N GLY A 748 -30.93 -57.50 -58.06
CA GLY A 748 -31.49 -56.15 -58.19
C GLY A 748 -30.68 -55.25 -59.14
N TRP A 749 -30.84 -53.95 -58.96
CA TRP A 749 -30.12 -52.91 -59.71
C TRP A 749 -29.71 -51.76 -58.78
N THR A 750 -28.68 -51.05 -59.18
CA THR A 750 -28.26 -49.78 -58.56
C THR A 750 -28.96 -48.63 -59.28
N SER A 751 -29.91 -47.96 -58.62
CA SER A 751 -30.55 -46.76 -59.17
C SER A 751 -29.54 -45.62 -59.25
N VAL A 752 -29.30 -45.09 -60.45
CA VAL A 752 -28.33 -44.02 -60.71
C VAL A 752 -29.02 -42.79 -61.29
N SER A 753 -28.38 -41.63 -61.19
CA SER A 753 -28.85 -40.42 -61.86
C SER A 753 -28.74 -40.53 -63.38
N ALA A 754 -29.43 -39.64 -64.10
CA ALA A 754 -29.28 -39.55 -65.55
C ALA A 754 -27.84 -39.15 -65.95
N GLY A 755 -27.18 -38.28 -65.17
CA GLY A 755 -25.80 -37.86 -65.43
C GLY A 755 -24.77 -38.98 -65.23
N PHE A 756 -24.92 -39.80 -64.18
CA PHE A 756 -24.09 -40.99 -64.00
C PHE A 756 -24.39 -42.05 -65.05
N GLY A 757 -25.68 -42.29 -65.35
CA GLY A 757 -26.06 -43.13 -66.47
C GLY A 757 -25.41 -42.69 -67.78
N ALA A 758 -25.36 -41.39 -68.07
CA ALA A 758 -24.77 -40.83 -69.29
C ALA A 758 -23.22 -40.85 -69.32
N SER A 759 -22.53 -40.87 -68.17
CA SER A 759 -21.05 -40.91 -68.14
C SER A 759 -20.47 -42.28 -68.48
N ILE A 760 -21.27 -43.36 -68.39
CA ILE A 760 -20.88 -44.70 -68.80
C ILE A 760 -21.18 -44.91 -70.30
N PRO A 761 -20.18 -45.26 -71.14
CA PRO A 761 -20.39 -45.48 -72.58
C PRO A 761 -21.44 -46.56 -72.88
N THR A 762 -22.35 -46.29 -73.81
CA THR A 762 -23.37 -47.26 -74.22
C THR A 762 -22.76 -48.33 -75.14
N GLY A 763 -22.97 -49.60 -74.81
CA GLY A 763 -22.69 -50.76 -75.65
C GLY A 763 -23.93 -51.28 -76.40
N PRO A 764 -23.79 -52.36 -77.18
CA PRO A 764 -24.94 -53.05 -77.77
C PRO A 764 -25.87 -53.64 -76.70
N LEU A 765 -27.10 -53.99 -77.08
CA LEU A 765 -28.08 -54.66 -76.21
C LEU A 765 -27.47 -55.86 -75.48
N ALA A 766 -27.88 -56.08 -74.23
CA ALA A 766 -27.35 -57.10 -73.33
C ALA A 766 -27.93 -58.50 -73.62
#